data_AF-A0ABC8UN17-F1
#
_entry.id   AF-A0ABC8UN17-F1
#
_cell.length_a   1.000
_cell.length_b   1.000
_cell.length_c   1.000
_cell.angle_alpha   90.00
_cell.angle_beta   90.00
_cell.angle_gamma   90.00
#
_symmetry.space_group_name_H-M   'P 1'
#
loop_
_entity.id
_entity.type
_entity.pdbx_description
1 polymer ?
#
loop_
_entity_poly.entity_id
_entity_poly.type
_entity_poly.pdbx_seq_one_letter_code
_entity_poly.pdbx_strand_id
1 'polypeptide(L)'
;MKPAQHTGCTVRMRIEDGLDQVSASRKHLVFAYYVTGHGFGHATRVVEVVRHLISAGHDVHVVTGAPDFVFTTEIQSPRLFLRKVLLDCGAVQADALTVDRLASLEKYSETAVEPRDSILAAEVEWLNSIKADLVVSDVVPVACRAAADAGIRSVCVTNFRELQAGTMMDFMHNWNVLSVSCSQFLRNCKEGTGAISKLVKNDTSTLQNSSWDFIYAEYVMAAGYHHRSIVWQIAEDYSHCEFLIRLPGYCPMPAFRDVIDVPLVVRRLHKSRKEARREIGIADDVKLVILNFGGQPAGWKLKEEYLPSGWLCLVCGATDKQELPPNFIKLAKDVYTPDLIAASDCMLGKIGYGTVSEAMAYKLPFVFVRRDYFNEEPFLRNMLEYYQGGVEMIRRDLLTGHWSPYLERAVSLKPCYEGGINGGEVAARILQDTAVGKNYATDKLSGARRLRDAIILGYQLQRIPGRDICIPDWYANAENELGLRSGSPTTEMNNNTFNMDSYTGDFEILHGDFLGLSDTANFLKSLAELDVLYDSGNHTEKRQMRERKAAANLFNWEEDIFVARAPGRLDVMGGIADYSGSLVLQMPIREACHVAVQKIHPSKQRLWKHAQARQHTKGQESTPVLQIVSYGSELSNRGPTFDMDISDFIDGDQPMSYEKARKYFAQDPSQRWAAYVAGTILVLMKELGVRFESSISLLVSSAVPEGKGVSSSASVEVASMSAIASAHGLDISPRELALLCQKVENHVVGAPCGVMDQMTSACGEANKLLAMVCQPAEVLGLVDIPSHIRFWGIDSGIRHSVGGADYGSVRIGAFMGRKIIGSTASTMLPQSVSIANGMNPDELEEEGTELLEAEASLDYLCNLSPHRYEALYAKILPDSMLGETFLEKYACHDDPVTVIDTKRNYGVKPAARHPIYENFRVKVSNSFVVGA
;
A
#
# COMPACT_ATOMS: atom_id res chain seq x y z
N MET A 1 3.04 27.11 -52.82
CA MET A 1 3.16 27.93 -51.59
C MET A 1 3.27 27.00 -50.38
N LYS A 2 3.67 27.51 -49.21
CA LYS A 2 4.32 26.78 -48.10
C LYS A 2 3.52 25.59 -47.51
N PRO A 3 4.19 24.50 -47.07
CA PRO A 3 3.64 23.58 -46.07
C PRO A 3 3.71 24.20 -44.66
N ALA A 4 2.80 23.80 -43.78
CA ALA A 4 2.76 24.25 -42.38
C ALA A 4 3.85 23.59 -41.53
N GLN A 5 4.43 24.32 -40.58
CA GLN A 5 5.51 23.85 -39.73
C GLN A 5 4.96 23.16 -38.47
N HIS A 6 5.40 21.93 -38.19
CA HIS A 6 5.25 21.33 -36.86
C HIS A 6 6.19 22.04 -35.87
N THR A 7 5.63 22.69 -34.85
CA THR A 7 6.39 23.24 -33.72
C THR A 7 6.69 22.15 -32.69
N GLY A 8 7.51 21.17 -33.06
CA GLY A 8 8.10 20.23 -32.12
C GLY A 8 9.28 20.87 -31.39
N CYS A 9 9.21 21.03 -30.06
CA CYS A 9 10.33 21.52 -29.26
C CYS A 9 11.35 20.42 -29.00
N THR A 10 12.17 20.11 -30.00
CA THR A 10 13.29 19.18 -29.85
C THR A 10 14.47 19.91 -29.20
N VAL A 11 14.61 19.80 -27.88
CA VAL A 11 15.82 20.27 -27.17
C VAL A 11 16.98 19.33 -27.49
N ARG A 12 17.60 19.55 -28.65
CA ARG A 12 18.84 18.89 -29.04
C ARG A 12 20.00 19.58 -28.34
N MET A 13 20.32 19.11 -27.13
CA MET A 13 21.52 19.53 -26.42
C MET A 13 22.74 19.18 -27.28
N ARG A 14 23.33 20.18 -27.96
CA ARG A 14 24.65 20.03 -28.57
C ARG A 14 25.65 19.85 -27.43
N ILE A 15 26.13 18.62 -27.28
CA ILE A 15 27.51 18.44 -26.83
C ILE A 15 28.33 19.00 -27.99
N GLU A 16 29.05 20.09 -27.74
CA GLU A 16 30.07 20.54 -28.68
C GLU A 16 31.21 19.52 -28.64
N ASP A 17 31.42 18.82 -29.75
CA ASP A 17 32.61 18.01 -29.98
C ASP A 17 33.81 18.96 -30.20
N GLY A 18 34.18 19.67 -29.13
CA GLY A 18 35.40 20.46 -29.03
C GLY A 18 36.60 19.53 -28.99
N LEU A 19 37.10 19.14 -30.16
CA LEU A 19 38.42 18.54 -30.35
C LEU A 19 39.54 19.59 -30.14
N ASP A 20 39.46 20.35 -29.06
CA ASP A 20 40.54 21.23 -28.61
C ASP A 20 41.46 20.45 -27.66
N GLN A 21 42.69 20.20 -28.14
CA GLN A 21 43.78 19.67 -27.32
C GLN A 21 44.26 20.73 -26.31
N VAL A 22 43.50 20.93 -25.23
CA VAL A 22 43.96 21.72 -24.08
C VAL A 22 44.45 20.79 -22.99
N SER A 23 45.77 20.69 -22.89
CA SER A 23 46.49 20.07 -21.77
C SER A 23 46.34 20.92 -20.49
N ALA A 24 45.13 20.94 -19.93
CA ALA A 24 44.89 21.42 -18.58
C ALA A 24 45.09 20.25 -17.61
N SER A 25 46.01 20.39 -16.65
CA SER A 25 46.22 19.39 -15.61
C SER A 25 44.93 19.24 -14.79
N ARG A 26 44.23 18.11 -14.93
CA ARG A 26 43.04 17.83 -14.10
C ARG A 26 43.44 17.86 -12.62
N LYS A 27 42.77 18.72 -11.84
CA LYS A 27 42.96 18.78 -10.39
C LYS A 27 42.67 17.40 -9.82
N HIS A 28 43.63 16.81 -9.10
CA HIS A 28 43.39 15.60 -8.34
C HIS A 28 42.45 15.91 -7.17
N LEU A 29 41.54 14.98 -6.87
CA LEU A 29 40.46 15.17 -5.89
C LEU A 29 40.26 13.90 -5.06
N VAL A 30 39.77 14.07 -3.84
CA VAL A 30 39.41 12.98 -2.93
C VAL A 30 37.89 12.98 -2.70
N PHE A 31 37.23 11.87 -3.04
CA PHE A 31 35.79 11.69 -2.82
C PHE A 31 35.52 10.73 -1.66
N ALA A 32 34.60 11.09 -0.76
CA ALA A 32 34.05 10.19 0.25
C ALA A 32 32.67 9.71 -0.19
N TYR A 33 32.55 8.45 -0.62
CA TYR A 33 31.32 7.88 -1.18
C TYR A 33 30.65 6.95 -0.17
N TYR A 34 29.55 7.41 0.41
CA TYR A 34 28.76 6.66 1.38
C TYR A 34 27.71 5.79 0.69
N VAL A 35 27.61 4.54 1.10
CA VAL A 35 26.68 3.54 0.55
C VAL A 35 25.81 2.98 1.67
N THR A 36 24.50 3.03 1.48
CA THR A 36 23.51 2.48 2.43
C THR A 36 23.81 1.02 2.80
N GLY A 37 23.43 0.64 4.02
CA GLY A 37 23.43 -0.75 4.47
C GLY A 37 22.44 -1.64 3.73
N HIS A 38 21.53 -1.06 2.92
CA HIS A 38 20.43 -1.76 2.27
C HIS A 38 20.85 -2.53 1.01
N GLY A 39 21.59 -3.62 1.21
CA GLY A 39 21.79 -4.65 0.20
C GLY A 39 22.85 -4.35 -0.87
N PHE A 40 23.37 -5.43 -1.46
CA PHE A 40 24.53 -5.35 -2.36
C PHE A 40 24.29 -4.57 -3.65
N GLY A 41 23.04 -4.42 -4.08
CA GLY A 41 22.79 -3.83 -5.38
C GLY A 41 23.02 -2.32 -5.42
N HIS A 42 22.80 -1.60 -4.31
CA HIS A 42 23.24 -0.21 -4.12
C HIS A 42 24.75 -0.10 -4.39
N ALA A 43 25.55 -0.91 -3.70
CA ALA A 43 26.98 -1.03 -3.96
C ALA A 43 27.30 -1.34 -5.44
N THR A 44 26.56 -2.22 -6.14
CA THR A 44 26.79 -2.47 -7.58
C THR A 44 26.51 -1.28 -8.50
N ARG A 45 25.65 -0.32 -8.12
CA ARG A 45 25.45 0.92 -8.90
C ARG A 45 26.56 1.92 -8.60
N VAL A 46 26.92 2.06 -7.33
CA VAL A 46 28.02 2.91 -6.87
C VAL A 46 29.35 2.50 -7.54
N VAL A 47 29.61 1.21 -7.71
CA VAL A 47 30.77 0.68 -8.47
C VAL A 47 30.92 1.35 -9.85
N GLU A 48 29.83 1.55 -10.60
CA GLU A 48 29.93 2.16 -11.93
C GLU A 48 30.29 3.65 -11.85
N VAL A 49 29.75 4.40 -10.90
CA VAL A 49 30.11 5.81 -10.68
C VAL A 49 31.57 5.93 -10.21
N VAL A 50 31.96 5.13 -9.21
CA VAL A 50 33.31 5.11 -8.61
C VAL A 50 34.37 4.71 -9.64
N ARG A 51 34.07 3.76 -10.53
CA ARG A 51 34.95 3.37 -11.66
C ARG A 51 35.27 4.58 -12.54
N HIS A 52 34.28 5.41 -12.88
CA HIS A 52 34.50 6.59 -13.72
C HIS A 52 35.29 7.69 -12.99
N LEU A 53 35.07 7.91 -11.69
CA LEU A 53 35.88 8.83 -10.87
C LEU A 53 37.35 8.40 -10.78
N ILE A 54 37.60 7.11 -10.53
CA ILE A 54 38.97 6.55 -10.48
C ILE A 54 39.64 6.61 -11.86
N SER A 55 38.90 6.33 -12.93
CA SER A 55 39.40 6.43 -14.32
C SER A 55 39.75 7.86 -14.73
N ALA A 56 39.13 8.87 -14.11
CA ALA A 56 39.47 10.27 -14.29
C ALA A 56 40.71 10.72 -13.49
N GLY A 57 41.24 9.87 -12.60
CA GLY A 57 42.46 10.10 -11.83
C GLY A 57 42.25 10.55 -10.37
N HIS A 58 41.04 10.36 -9.83
CA HIS A 58 40.69 10.75 -8.45
C HIS A 58 40.79 9.58 -7.46
N ASP A 59 40.95 9.90 -6.18
CA ASP A 59 40.93 8.93 -5.09
C ASP A 59 39.52 8.85 -4.51
N VAL A 60 39.05 7.63 -4.23
CA VAL A 60 37.67 7.41 -3.77
C VAL A 60 37.64 6.48 -2.56
N HIS A 61 37.17 7.03 -1.45
CA HIS A 61 36.94 6.31 -0.19
C HIS A 61 35.48 5.88 -0.11
N VAL A 62 35.20 4.60 -0.34
CA VAL A 62 33.84 4.05 -0.23
C VAL A 62 33.58 3.60 1.20
N VAL A 63 32.60 4.22 1.85
CA VAL A 63 32.10 3.86 3.19
C VAL A 63 30.88 2.96 3.01
N THR A 64 30.96 1.71 3.44
CA THR A 64 29.91 0.71 3.15
C THR A 64 29.91 -0.48 4.10
N GLY A 65 28.73 -1.07 4.34
CA GLY A 65 28.56 -2.39 4.95
C GLY A 65 28.74 -3.57 3.98
N ALA A 66 28.76 -3.34 2.67
CA ALA A 66 28.84 -4.42 1.67
C ALA A 66 30.24 -5.07 1.62
N PRO A 67 30.35 -6.39 1.32
CA PRO A 67 31.62 -7.10 1.17
C PRO A 67 32.57 -6.48 0.13
N ASP A 68 33.88 -6.59 0.37
CA ASP A 68 34.91 -5.96 -0.49
C ASP A 68 34.86 -6.46 -1.94
N PHE A 69 34.56 -7.75 -2.16
CA PHE A 69 34.52 -8.36 -3.49
C PHE A 69 33.50 -7.70 -4.44
N VAL A 70 32.47 -7.01 -3.91
CA VAL A 70 31.49 -6.27 -4.72
C VAL A 70 32.18 -5.13 -5.49
N PHE A 71 33.24 -4.54 -4.91
CA PHE A 71 34.01 -3.46 -5.53
C PHE A 71 35.31 -3.97 -6.17
N THR A 72 36.07 -4.84 -5.49
CA THR A 72 37.42 -5.22 -5.93
C THR A 72 37.46 -6.17 -7.13
N THR A 73 36.38 -6.91 -7.40
CA THR A 73 36.22 -7.66 -8.66
C THR A 73 36.13 -6.72 -9.86
N GLU A 74 35.42 -5.59 -9.70
CA GLU A 74 35.08 -4.67 -10.78
C GLU A 74 36.04 -3.48 -10.92
N ILE A 75 36.84 -3.20 -9.88
CA ILE A 75 37.76 -2.06 -9.76
C ILE A 75 39.07 -2.53 -9.09
N GLN A 76 40.10 -2.74 -9.92
CA GLN A 76 41.46 -3.04 -9.46
C GLN A 76 42.33 -1.78 -9.60
N SER A 77 42.35 -0.95 -8.55
CA SER A 77 43.09 0.33 -8.56
C SER A 77 43.60 0.67 -7.16
N PRO A 78 44.83 1.20 -7.01
CA PRO A 78 45.34 1.70 -5.74
C PRO A 78 44.65 2.98 -5.24
N ARG A 79 43.74 3.55 -6.05
CA ARG A 79 42.92 4.74 -5.73
C ARG A 79 41.55 4.41 -5.13
N LEU A 80 41.23 3.12 -4.99
CA LEU A 80 40.01 2.66 -4.30
C LEU A 80 40.36 2.35 -2.84
N PHE A 81 39.72 3.04 -1.91
CA PHE A 81 39.83 2.78 -0.48
C PHE A 81 38.47 2.33 0.06
N LEU A 82 38.42 1.23 0.81
CA LEU A 82 37.19 0.70 1.38
C LEU A 82 37.20 0.87 2.91
N ARG A 83 36.16 1.51 3.46
CA ARG A 83 35.96 1.71 4.90
C ARG A 83 34.67 1.00 5.34
N LYS A 84 34.83 -0.01 6.21
CA LYS A 84 33.72 -0.86 6.68
C LYS A 84 33.00 -0.22 7.87
N VAL A 85 31.96 0.56 7.57
CA VAL A 85 31.07 1.18 8.56
C VAL A 85 29.64 1.07 8.04
N LEU A 86 28.70 0.79 8.95
CA LEU A 86 27.27 0.74 8.69
C LEU A 86 26.62 1.96 9.35
N LEU A 87 26.10 2.89 8.53
CA LEU A 87 25.54 4.18 9.00
C LEU A 87 24.02 4.30 8.80
N ASP A 88 23.41 3.32 8.13
CA ASP A 88 21.99 3.06 8.11
C ASP A 88 21.75 1.55 7.89
N CYS A 89 20.52 1.08 8.09
CA CYS A 89 20.11 -0.30 7.81
C CYS A 89 19.11 -0.43 6.64
N GLY A 90 18.52 0.68 6.21
CA GLY A 90 17.38 0.71 5.30
C GLY A 90 16.19 -0.13 5.75
N ALA A 91 15.49 -0.76 4.80
CA ALA A 91 14.35 -1.63 5.09
C ALA A 91 14.80 -3.06 5.48
N VAL A 92 14.38 -3.54 6.65
CA VAL A 92 14.50 -4.92 7.10
C VAL A 92 13.47 -5.79 6.36
N GLN A 93 13.89 -6.93 5.83
CA GLN A 93 13.01 -7.85 5.10
C GLN A 93 12.73 -9.10 5.92
N ALA A 94 11.45 -9.48 5.97
CA ALA A 94 11.00 -10.73 6.58
C ALA A 94 11.20 -11.91 5.62
N ASP A 95 10.96 -11.69 4.33
CA ASP A 95 11.21 -12.65 3.25
C ASP A 95 11.60 -11.93 1.95
N ALA A 96 11.82 -12.66 0.85
CA ALA A 96 12.26 -12.10 -0.42
C ALA A 96 11.26 -11.12 -1.09
N LEU A 97 10.00 -11.12 -0.65
CA LEU A 97 8.90 -10.29 -1.16
C LEU A 97 8.37 -9.30 -0.11
N THR A 98 8.47 -9.62 1.18
CA THR A 98 7.82 -8.88 2.28
C THR A 98 8.79 -8.06 3.15
N VAL A 99 8.48 -6.79 3.40
CA VAL A 99 9.21 -5.91 4.34
C VAL A 99 8.65 -5.99 5.76
N ASP A 100 9.53 -6.02 6.77
CA ASP A 100 9.16 -5.80 8.16
C ASP A 100 9.35 -4.31 8.52
N ARG A 101 8.23 -3.59 8.60
CA ARG A 101 8.20 -2.15 8.86
C ARG A 101 8.58 -1.78 10.29
N LEU A 102 8.28 -2.64 11.28
CA LEU A 102 8.59 -2.40 12.68
C LEU A 102 10.07 -2.64 12.94
N ALA A 103 10.57 -3.81 12.53
CA ALA A 103 11.99 -4.13 12.63
C ALA A 103 12.87 -3.14 11.85
N SER A 104 12.37 -2.56 10.74
CA SER A 104 13.06 -1.48 10.03
C SER A 104 13.27 -0.23 10.90
N LEU A 105 12.23 0.22 11.62
CA LEU A 105 12.30 1.42 12.46
C LEU A 105 13.14 1.21 13.72
N GLU A 106 12.99 0.04 14.36
CA GLU A 106 13.81 -0.38 15.49
C GLU A 106 15.29 -0.46 15.09
N LYS A 107 15.60 -1.17 14.01
CA LYS A 107 16.97 -1.31 13.50
C LYS A 107 17.58 0.03 13.10
N TYR A 108 16.79 0.95 12.52
CA TYR A 108 17.29 2.28 12.20
C TYR A 108 17.56 3.12 13.46
N SER A 109 16.70 2.99 14.49
CA SER A 109 16.91 3.63 15.80
C SER A 109 18.26 3.21 16.40
N GLU A 110 18.49 1.90 16.52
CA GLU A 110 19.75 1.31 17.02
C GLU A 110 20.98 1.72 16.20
N THR A 111 20.84 1.86 14.88
CA THR A 111 21.99 2.02 13.96
C THR A 111 22.37 3.48 13.75
N ALA A 112 21.40 4.40 13.70
CA ALA A 112 21.60 5.77 13.21
C ALA A 112 21.03 6.87 14.12
N VAL A 113 20.17 6.54 15.10
CA VAL A 113 19.53 7.52 16.00
C VAL A 113 20.19 7.49 17.38
N GLU A 114 20.33 6.32 18.00
CA GLU A 114 20.95 6.16 19.32
C GLU A 114 22.45 6.53 19.34
N PRO A 115 23.31 6.01 18.42
CA PRO A 115 24.72 6.36 18.36
C PRO A 115 25.02 7.65 17.56
N ARG A 116 24.01 8.49 17.28
CA ARG A 116 24.12 9.58 16.30
C ARG A 116 25.25 10.57 16.57
N ASP A 117 25.39 11.05 17.81
CA ASP A 117 26.39 12.07 18.16
C ASP A 117 27.83 11.54 18.02
N SER A 118 28.06 10.25 18.34
CA SER A 118 29.38 9.63 18.18
C SER A 118 29.68 9.28 16.71
N ILE A 119 28.67 8.91 15.91
CA ILE A 119 28.79 8.80 14.46
C ILE A 119 29.21 10.13 13.85
N LEU A 120 28.48 11.22 14.12
CA LEU A 120 28.77 12.53 13.53
C LEU A 120 30.18 13.01 13.87
N ALA A 121 30.60 12.89 15.14
CA ALA A 121 31.95 13.25 15.55
C ALA A 121 33.04 12.44 14.81
N ALA A 122 32.87 11.11 14.71
CA ALA A 122 33.83 10.23 14.04
C ALA A 122 33.88 10.44 12.52
N GLU A 123 32.74 10.71 11.88
CA GLU A 123 32.69 11.00 10.44
C GLU A 123 33.30 12.36 10.11
N VAL A 124 33.03 13.41 10.91
CA VAL A 124 33.65 14.73 10.74
C VAL A 124 35.17 14.67 10.91
N GLU A 125 35.68 13.97 11.92
CA GLU A 125 37.13 13.76 12.10
C GLU A 125 37.74 13.00 10.91
N TRP A 126 37.08 11.92 10.47
CA TRP A 126 37.58 11.09 9.38
C TRP A 126 37.59 11.83 8.04
N LEU A 127 36.51 12.55 7.68
CA LEU A 127 36.41 13.34 6.45
C LEU A 127 37.51 14.40 6.35
N ASN A 128 37.81 15.07 7.47
CA ASN A 128 38.93 16.01 7.56
C ASN A 128 40.29 15.31 7.44
N SER A 129 40.46 14.12 8.02
CA SER A 129 41.72 13.37 7.96
C SER A 129 42.12 12.96 6.53
N ILE A 130 41.14 12.58 5.70
CA ILE A 130 41.36 12.23 4.28
C ILE A 130 41.35 13.46 3.35
N LYS A 131 41.00 14.65 3.87
CA LYS A 131 40.86 15.91 3.11
C LYS A 131 39.89 15.78 1.92
N ALA A 132 38.70 15.23 2.17
CA ALA A 132 37.71 15.04 1.11
C ALA A 132 37.30 16.38 0.46
N ASP A 133 37.37 16.46 -0.88
CA ASP A 133 36.88 17.60 -1.67
C ASP A 133 35.35 17.59 -1.80
N LEU A 134 34.73 16.40 -1.80
CA LEU A 134 33.28 16.21 -1.92
C LEU A 134 32.81 14.94 -1.19
N VAL A 135 31.71 15.05 -0.47
CA VAL A 135 30.96 13.90 0.07
C VAL A 135 29.86 13.51 -0.92
N VAL A 136 29.78 12.22 -1.25
CA VAL A 136 28.75 11.66 -2.12
C VAL A 136 27.96 10.64 -1.31
N SER A 137 26.63 10.74 -1.32
CA SER A 137 25.76 9.84 -0.56
C SER A 137 24.81 9.08 -1.47
N ASP A 138 24.94 7.75 -1.52
CA ASP A 138 23.87 6.85 -2.00
C ASP A 138 22.82 6.71 -0.90
N VAL A 139 22.09 7.83 -0.71
CA VAL A 139 20.99 8.07 0.23
C VAL A 139 21.25 7.77 1.72
N VAL A 140 22.50 7.64 2.15
CA VAL A 140 22.88 7.63 3.57
C VAL A 140 22.62 9.01 4.18
N PRO A 141 21.65 9.18 5.12
CA PRO A 141 21.23 10.51 5.56
C PRO A 141 22.36 11.23 6.33
N VAL A 142 22.89 10.56 7.35
CA VAL A 142 23.90 11.13 8.28
C VAL A 142 25.18 11.60 7.56
N ALA A 143 25.50 11.06 6.38
CA ALA A 143 26.63 11.51 5.57
C ALA A 143 26.48 12.97 5.10
N CYS A 144 25.26 13.41 4.78
CA CYS A 144 24.98 14.78 4.36
C CYS A 144 25.18 15.77 5.51
N ARG A 145 24.76 15.38 6.72
CA ARG A 145 24.96 16.15 7.95
C ARG A 145 26.44 16.19 8.36
N ALA A 146 27.13 15.04 8.36
CA ALA A 146 28.56 14.97 8.66
C ALA A 146 29.40 15.82 7.69
N ALA A 147 29.03 15.87 6.41
CA ALA A 147 29.66 16.76 5.44
C ALA A 147 29.49 18.24 5.81
N ALA A 148 28.26 18.66 6.13
CA ALA A 148 27.96 20.04 6.54
C ALA A 148 28.67 20.44 7.84
N ASP A 149 28.67 19.56 8.85
CA ASP A 149 29.37 19.77 10.12
C ASP A 149 30.91 19.81 9.92
N ALA A 150 31.44 19.14 8.88
CA ALA A 150 32.85 19.22 8.45
C ALA A 150 33.16 20.42 7.53
N GLY A 151 32.15 21.19 7.07
CA GLY A 151 32.32 22.28 6.11
C GLY A 151 32.58 21.83 4.66
N ILE A 152 32.23 20.59 4.32
CA ILE A 152 32.45 19.97 3.00
C ILE A 152 31.11 19.90 2.25
N ARG A 153 31.12 20.17 0.93
CA ARG A 153 29.92 20.06 0.09
C ARG A 153 29.50 18.59 -0.04
N SER A 154 28.18 18.35 -0.06
CA SER A 154 27.64 17.00 -0.28
C SER A 154 26.59 16.94 -1.39
N VAL A 155 26.61 15.83 -2.13
CA VAL A 155 25.64 15.52 -3.19
C VAL A 155 25.04 14.15 -2.92
N CYS A 156 23.71 14.05 -2.93
CA CYS A 156 23.06 12.74 -2.94
C CYS A 156 23.03 12.19 -4.37
N VAL A 157 23.33 10.91 -4.53
CA VAL A 157 23.10 10.16 -5.77
C VAL A 157 22.07 9.10 -5.45
N THR A 158 20.81 9.35 -5.80
CA THR A 158 19.82 8.29 -5.80
C THR A 158 19.86 7.53 -7.11
N ASN A 159 19.30 6.32 -7.09
CA ASN A 159 19.30 5.46 -8.26
C ASN A 159 18.09 5.61 -9.25
N PHE A 160 17.02 6.42 -9.03
CA PHE A 160 15.71 6.49 -9.76
C PHE A 160 15.44 7.83 -10.59
N ARG A 161 14.74 7.95 -11.76
CA ARG A 161 14.39 9.20 -12.60
C ARG A 161 12.92 9.24 -13.14
N GLU A 162 12.49 10.30 -13.84
CA GLU A 162 11.12 10.53 -14.34
C GLU A 162 10.81 9.97 -15.75
N LEU A 163 9.50 9.91 -16.09
CA LEU A 163 8.95 9.79 -17.43
C LEU A 163 8.19 11.08 -17.81
N GLN A 164 8.51 11.67 -18.96
CA GLN A 164 8.13 13.06 -19.32
C GLN A 164 6.62 13.34 -19.26
N ALA A 165 6.26 14.42 -18.54
CA ALA A 165 4.91 14.97 -18.52
C ALA A 165 4.56 15.67 -19.86
N GLY A 166 3.44 15.28 -20.45
CA GLY A 166 2.93 15.84 -21.69
C GLY A 166 1.43 15.67 -21.87
N THR A 167 0.62 16.09 -20.90
CA THR A 167 -0.84 16.36 -20.99
C THR A 167 -1.35 16.96 -19.66
N MET A 168 -1.03 18.22 -19.34
CA MET A 168 -1.51 18.88 -18.09
C MET A 168 -1.63 20.42 -18.19
N MET A 169 -1.89 20.99 -19.39
CA MET A 169 -2.03 22.45 -19.56
C MET A 169 -3.47 22.95 -19.67
N ASP A 170 -4.46 22.09 -19.91
CA ASP A 170 -5.82 22.52 -20.30
C ASP A 170 -6.82 22.65 -19.13
N PHE A 171 -6.41 22.49 -17.86
CA PHE A 171 -7.36 22.29 -16.76
C PHE A 171 -7.18 23.13 -15.48
N MET A 172 -6.30 24.14 -15.47
CA MET A 172 -6.03 24.95 -14.27
C MET A 172 -6.27 26.46 -14.47
N HIS A 173 -7.53 26.85 -14.36
CA HIS A 173 -7.93 28.21 -13.98
C HIS A 173 -8.89 28.09 -12.77
N ASN A 174 -8.65 28.91 -11.74
CA ASN A 174 -9.41 29.04 -10.47
C ASN A 174 -9.23 27.86 -9.48
N TRP A 175 -8.79 28.01 -8.22
CA TRP A 175 -9.09 29.04 -7.20
C TRP A 175 -8.17 28.85 -5.96
N ASN A 176 -8.13 29.81 -5.01
CA ASN A 176 -7.04 29.99 -4.03
C ASN A 176 -7.55 30.15 -2.55
N VAL A 177 -6.66 30.50 -1.58
CA VAL A 177 -6.92 30.90 -0.14
C VAL A 177 -7.10 29.71 0.86
N LEU A 178 -6.55 29.62 2.11
CA LEU A 178 -5.69 30.46 3.01
C LEU A 178 -4.70 29.57 3.87
N SER A 179 -4.28 29.99 5.09
CA SER A 179 -3.31 29.30 5.99
C SER A 179 -3.34 29.79 7.47
N VAL A 180 -2.38 29.33 8.34
CA VAL A 180 -2.04 29.73 9.75
C VAL A 180 -2.70 28.85 10.86
N SER A 181 -2.07 28.39 11.97
CA SER A 181 -0.75 28.60 12.62
C SER A 181 -0.21 27.29 13.26
N CYS A 182 1.12 27.11 13.37
CA CYS A 182 1.71 26.07 14.24
C CYS A 182 3.15 26.44 14.70
N SER A 183 3.27 27.04 15.89
CA SER A 183 4.56 27.43 16.50
C SER A 183 4.66 27.12 18.00
N GLN A 184 3.65 26.47 18.60
CA GLN A 184 3.56 26.26 20.04
C GLN A 184 4.05 24.87 20.52
N PHE A 185 4.18 23.88 19.61
CA PHE A 185 4.21 22.45 19.98
C PHE A 185 5.62 21.87 20.28
N LEU A 186 6.69 22.47 19.78
CA LEU A 186 8.05 21.89 19.80
C LEU A 186 8.82 22.07 21.13
N ARG A 187 8.18 21.87 22.30
CA ARG A 187 8.86 22.06 23.61
C ARG A 187 8.81 20.91 24.63
N ASN A 188 7.98 19.88 24.44
CA ASN A 188 7.63 18.93 25.52
C ASN A 188 7.94 17.44 25.25
N CYS A 189 9.01 17.08 24.52
CA CYS A 189 9.35 15.67 24.28
C CYS A 189 10.85 15.34 24.52
N LYS A 190 11.17 14.98 25.77
CA LYS A 190 12.33 14.17 26.16
C LYS A 190 11.96 13.29 27.36
N GLU A 191 12.60 12.11 27.41
CA GLU A 191 12.65 11.06 28.46
C GLU A 191 11.89 9.75 28.18
N GLY A 192 12.59 8.63 28.42
CA GLY A 192 12.08 7.26 28.31
C GLY A 192 12.98 6.30 27.52
N THR A 193 13.98 5.70 28.19
CA THR A 193 14.84 4.62 27.62
C THR A 193 14.63 3.30 28.36
N GLY A 194 14.64 2.17 27.64
CA GLY A 194 14.65 0.83 28.22
C GLY A 194 15.07 -0.23 27.19
N ALA A 195 16.17 -0.94 27.46
CA ALA A 195 16.82 -1.83 26.49
C ALA A 195 16.33 -3.29 26.54
N ILE A 196 16.57 -4.06 25.47
CA ILE A 196 17.01 -5.47 25.49
C ILE A 196 17.56 -5.85 24.10
N SER A 197 18.70 -6.54 24.05
CA SER A 197 19.43 -6.89 22.82
C SER A 197 19.26 -8.35 22.37
N LYS A 198 19.30 -8.63 21.06
CA LYS A 198 20.16 -9.70 20.50
C LYS A 198 20.32 -9.65 18.96
N LEU A 199 21.51 -10.04 18.50
CA LEU A 199 21.91 -10.01 17.08
C LEU A 199 21.07 -10.96 16.20
N VAL A 200 20.76 -10.51 14.98
CA VAL A 200 20.51 -11.38 13.81
C VAL A 200 21.34 -10.87 12.62
N LYS A 201 22.10 -11.78 11.99
CA LYS A 201 22.76 -11.54 10.69
C LYS A 201 21.78 -11.91 9.58
N ASN A 202 21.19 -10.92 8.90
CA ASN A 202 20.39 -11.15 7.70
C ASN A 202 20.95 -10.33 6.53
N ASP A 203 21.42 -11.01 5.48
CA ASP A 203 21.80 -10.39 4.21
C ASP A 203 20.53 -9.88 3.49
N THR A 204 20.27 -8.58 3.58
CA THR A 204 19.09 -7.90 2.99
C THR A 204 19.36 -7.41 1.58
N SER A 205 19.48 -8.32 0.63
CA SER A 205 19.93 -7.98 -0.73
C SER A 205 18.81 -7.46 -1.66
N THR A 206 18.75 -6.13 -1.77
CA THR A 206 17.85 -5.37 -2.66
C THR A 206 18.54 -4.10 -3.20
N LEU A 207 17.89 -3.45 -4.17
CA LEU A 207 18.18 -2.07 -4.58
C LEU A 207 16.94 -1.25 -4.33
N GLN A 208 17.11 0.01 -3.96
CA GLN A 208 16.01 0.94 -3.78
C GLN A 208 16.20 2.32 -4.44
N ASN A 209 15.07 2.92 -4.77
CA ASN A 209 14.87 4.35 -4.81
C ASN A 209 13.84 4.64 -3.78
N SER A 210 14.34 5.27 -2.74
CA SER A 210 13.62 6.35 -2.13
C SER A 210 14.64 7.19 -1.41
N SER A 211 14.19 8.35 -0.97
CA SER A 211 14.77 8.97 0.20
C SER A 211 14.21 8.22 1.42
N TRP A 212 15.03 7.92 2.44
CA TRP A 212 14.57 7.11 3.58
C TRP A 212 13.41 7.76 4.37
N ASP A 213 13.24 9.08 4.28
CA ASP A 213 12.08 9.79 4.83
C ASP A 213 10.77 9.38 4.15
N PHE A 214 10.77 9.17 2.82
CA PHE A 214 9.58 8.71 2.09
C PHE A 214 9.21 7.26 2.45
N ILE A 215 10.20 6.37 2.59
CA ILE A 215 9.97 4.98 3.03
C ILE A 215 9.43 4.93 4.46
N TYR A 216 10.16 5.51 5.40
CA TYR A 216 9.80 5.43 6.80
C TYR A 216 8.57 6.27 7.16
N ALA A 217 8.18 7.26 6.36
CA ALA A 217 6.89 7.94 6.51
C ALA A 217 5.71 6.95 6.49
N GLU A 218 5.72 5.93 5.62
CA GLU A 218 4.69 4.88 5.68
C GLU A 218 4.85 3.99 6.91
N TYR A 219 6.09 3.61 7.24
CA TYR A 219 6.34 2.63 8.31
C TYR A 219 5.94 3.19 9.68
N VAL A 220 6.25 4.46 9.94
CA VAL A 220 5.85 5.16 11.17
C VAL A 220 4.33 5.26 11.29
N MET A 221 3.61 5.44 10.18
CA MET A 221 2.15 5.47 10.20
C MET A 221 1.53 4.10 10.56
N ALA A 222 2.25 3.00 10.38
CA ALA A 222 1.86 1.68 10.85
C ALA A 222 2.37 1.35 12.27
N ALA A 223 3.43 2.01 12.74
CA ALA A 223 4.08 1.76 14.03
C ALA A 223 3.61 2.66 15.18
N GLY A 224 2.91 3.76 14.87
CA GLY A 224 2.45 4.73 15.85
C GLY A 224 3.42 5.90 16.08
N TYR A 225 3.07 6.78 17.01
CA TYR A 225 3.66 8.12 17.13
C TYR A 225 5.15 8.15 17.51
N HIS A 226 5.65 7.13 18.21
CA HIS A 226 6.98 7.12 18.84
C HIS A 226 8.14 7.25 17.86
N HIS A 227 7.98 6.81 16.60
CA HIS A 227 9.04 6.82 15.59
C HIS A 227 9.02 8.04 14.64
N ARG A 228 8.12 9.02 14.84
CA ARG A 228 7.99 10.20 13.95
C ARG A 228 9.23 11.07 13.85
N SER A 229 10.03 11.13 14.92
CA SER A 229 11.32 11.82 14.94
C SER A 229 12.33 11.28 13.92
N ILE A 230 12.27 9.98 13.58
CA ILE A 230 13.17 9.34 12.61
C ILE A 230 13.03 9.98 11.22
N VAL A 231 11.79 10.12 10.74
CA VAL A 231 11.49 10.71 9.43
C VAL A 231 11.93 12.17 9.37
N TRP A 232 11.72 12.93 10.45
CA TRP A 232 12.16 14.32 10.53
C TRP A 232 13.68 14.46 10.54
N GLN A 233 14.39 13.58 11.26
CA GLN A 233 15.86 13.61 11.30
C GLN A 233 16.46 13.30 9.92
N ILE A 234 15.89 12.35 9.20
CA ILE A 234 16.34 11.97 7.86
C ILE A 234 16.10 13.12 6.85
N ALA A 235 14.93 13.74 6.89
CA ALA A 235 14.61 14.87 6.02
C ALA A 235 15.46 16.11 6.36
N GLU A 236 15.77 16.36 7.63
CA GLU A 236 16.75 17.37 8.05
C GLU A 236 18.14 17.04 7.47
N ASP A 237 18.62 15.81 7.64
CA ASP A 237 19.93 15.39 7.18
C ASP A 237 20.11 15.54 5.66
N TYR A 238 19.15 15.08 4.87
CA TYR A 238 19.14 15.28 3.42
C TYR A 238 19.08 16.75 3.01
N SER A 239 18.45 17.63 3.81
CA SER A 239 18.39 19.06 3.50
C SER A 239 19.74 19.79 3.57
N HIS A 240 20.78 19.13 4.10
CA HIS A 240 22.17 19.62 4.08
C HIS A 240 22.93 19.31 2.79
N CYS A 241 22.41 18.45 1.90
CA CYS A 241 23.03 18.23 0.59
C CYS A 241 22.67 19.33 -0.40
N GLU A 242 23.56 19.60 -1.34
CA GLU A 242 23.43 20.71 -2.30
C GLU A 242 22.35 20.44 -3.35
N PHE A 243 22.37 19.23 -3.93
CA PHE A 243 21.36 18.73 -4.85
C PHE A 243 21.37 17.20 -4.87
N LEU A 244 20.36 16.65 -5.53
CA LEU A 244 20.19 15.22 -5.77
C LEU A 244 20.47 14.84 -7.23
N ILE A 245 21.14 13.71 -7.48
CA ILE A 245 21.19 13.03 -8.79
C ILE A 245 20.14 11.90 -8.84
N ARG A 246 19.42 11.75 -9.98
CA ARG A 246 18.28 10.83 -10.21
C ARG A 246 18.40 10.05 -11.55
N LEU A 247 18.23 8.71 -11.61
CA LEU A 247 18.37 7.85 -12.83
C LEU A 247 17.18 6.86 -13.11
N PRO A 248 16.48 6.78 -14.26
CA PRO A 248 15.06 6.31 -14.48
C PRO A 248 14.29 5.35 -13.52
N GLY A 249 13.09 5.76 -13.06
CA GLY A 249 12.07 5.01 -12.27
C GLY A 249 11.55 5.58 -10.92
N TYR A 250 11.85 6.83 -10.49
CA TYR A 250 11.77 7.27 -9.07
C TYR A 250 10.40 7.26 -8.39
N CYS A 251 10.43 7.36 -7.05
CA CYS A 251 9.36 7.89 -6.21
C CYS A 251 9.54 9.41 -5.90
N PRO A 252 8.53 10.11 -5.33
CA PRO A 252 8.70 11.46 -4.79
C PRO A 252 9.78 11.52 -3.70
N MET A 253 10.60 12.57 -3.69
CA MET A 253 11.68 12.77 -2.71
C MET A 253 11.71 14.22 -2.20
N PRO A 254 10.74 14.63 -1.37
CA PRO A 254 10.53 16.04 -1.00
C PRO A 254 11.63 16.65 -0.12
N ALA A 255 12.49 15.84 0.49
CA ALA A 255 13.63 16.32 1.28
C ALA A 255 14.70 17.04 0.42
N PHE A 256 14.79 16.73 -0.87
CA PHE A 256 15.79 17.33 -1.77
C PHE A 256 15.24 18.57 -2.48
N ARG A 257 16.01 19.67 -2.42
CA ARG A 257 15.57 20.97 -2.92
C ARG A 257 15.80 21.16 -4.43
N ASP A 258 16.97 20.73 -4.92
CA ASP A 258 17.45 20.85 -6.30
C ASP A 258 17.77 19.44 -6.80
N VAL A 259 17.42 19.12 -8.05
CA VAL A 259 17.49 17.75 -8.56
C VAL A 259 17.97 17.72 -10.01
N ILE A 260 18.94 16.84 -10.29
CA ILE A 260 19.54 16.63 -11.61
C ILE A 260 19.23 15.22 -12.08
N ASP A 261 18.50 15.13 -13.18
CA ASP A 261 18.16 13.88 -13.82
C ASP A 261 19.28 13.41 -14.77
N VAL A 262 19.67 12.13 -14.66
CA VAL A 262 20.71 11.47 -15.48
C VAL A 262 20.20 10.16 -16.09
N PRO A 263 20.90 9.56 -17.08
CA PRO A 263 20.51 8.27 -17.66
C PRO A 263 20.64 7.08 -16.69
N LEU A 264 20.16 5.88 -17.05
CA LEU A 264 20.29 4.70 -16.18
C LEU A 264 21.75 4.40 -15.83
N VAL A 265 22.04 4.11 -14.55
CA VAL A 265 23.29 3.47 -14.12
C VAL A 265 23.08 1.96 -14.16
N VAL A 266 23.69 1.31 -15.14
CA VAL A 266 23.72 -0.15 -15.23
C VAL A 266 25.15 -0.65 -15.25
N ARG A 267 25.35 -1.84 -14.69
CA ARG A 267 26.59 -2.59 -14.89
C ARG A 267 26.79 -2.79 -16.39
N ARG A 268 28.04 -2.72 -16.85
CA ARG A 268 28.37 -3.02 -18.25
C ARG A 268 28.30 -4.53 -18.53
N LEU A 269 28.13 -4.93 -19.78
CA LEU A 269 28.39 -6.31 -20.20
C LEU A 269 29.89 -6.53 -20.38
N HIS A 270 30.38 -7.70 -19.98
CA HIS A 270 31.75 -8.16 -20.26
C HIS A 270 31.78 -9.14 -21.44
N LYS A 271 30.66 -9.84 -21.69
CA LYS A 271 30.55 -10.86 -22.75
C LYS A 271 29.31 -10.63 -23.60
N SER A 272 29.37 -11.03 -24.87
CA SER A 272 28.16 -11.12 -25.71
C SER A 272 27.29 -12.31 -25.28
N ARG A 273 26.00 -12.28 -25.64
CA ARG A 273 25.04 -13.39 -25.42
C ARG A 273 25.61 -14.76 -25.83
N LYS A 274 26.27 -14.83 -26.98
CA LYS A 274 26.82 -16.08 -27.53
C LYS A 274 28.01 -16.61 -26.72
N GLU A 275 28.85 -15.71 -26.21
CA GLU A 275 30.01 -16.08 -25.41
C GLU A 275 29.56 -16.58 -24.03
N ALA A 276 28.65 -15.84 -23.38
CA ALA A 276 28.07 -16.20 -22.10
C ALA A 276 27.31 -17.54 -22.17
N ARG A 277 26.53 -17.79 -23.23
CA ARG A 277 25.85 -19.09 -23.45
C ARG A 277 26.80 -20.25 -23.66
N ARG A 278 27.85 -20.06 -24.48
CA ARG A 278 28.87 -21.08 -24.77
C ARG A 278 29.63 -21.50 -23.50
N GLU A 279 29.93 -20.55 -22.61
CA GLU A 279 30.64 -20.80 -21.35
C GLU A 279 29.86 -21.69 -20.38
N ILE A 280 28.53 -21.57 -20.36
CA ILE A 280 27.62 -22.42 -19.56
C ILE A 280 27.06 -23.62 -20.33
N GLY A 281 27.56 -23.88 -21.55
CA GLY A 281 27.17 -25.04 -22.36
C GLY A 281 25.76 -25.02 -22.95
N ILE A 282 25.12 -23.85 -23.06
CA ILE A 282 23.75 -23.71 -23.59
C ILE A 282 23.79 -23.30 -25.07
N ALA A 283 22.96 -23.95 -25.90
CA ALA A 283 22.85 -23.64 -27.32
C ALA A 283 22.00 -22.38 -27.61
N ASP A 284 22.20 -21.75 -28.77
CA ASP A 284 21.56 -20.47 -29.12
C ASP A 284 20.02 -20.58 -29.32
N ASP A 285 19.51 -21.77 -29.66
CA ASP A 285 18.10 -22.09 -29.91
C ASP A 285 17.31 -22.45 -28.64
N VAL A 286 17.99 -22.87 -27.56
CA VAL A 286 17.36 -23.21 -26.28
C VAL A 286 16.79 -21.95 -25.61
N LYS A 287 15.56 -22.06 -25.09
CA LYS A 287 14.90 -21.00 -24.35
C LYS A 287 15.38 -20.96 -22.91
N LEU A 288 15.82 -19.78 -22.47
CA LEU A 288 16.49 -19.60 -21.19
C LEU A 288 15.77 -18.54 -20.34
N VAL A 289 15.35 -18.92 -19.13
CA VAL A 289 14.90 -17.96 -18.10
C VAL A 289 15.99 -17.82 -17.03
N ILE A 290 16.16 -16.62 -16.49
CA ILE A 290 17.00 -16.41 -15.28
C ILE A 290 16.12 -16.08 -14.08
N LEU A 291 16.21 -16.90 -13.03
CA LEU A 291 15.49 -16.75 -11.77
C LEU A 291 16.33 -15.91 -10.80
N ASN A 292 15.97 -14.63 -10.69
CA ASN A 292 16.76 -13.62 -9.96
C ASN A 292 15.95 -12.97 -8.82
N PHE A 293 16.20 -13.45 -7.59
CA PHE A 293 15.67 -12.86 -6.35
C PHE A 293 16.72 -12.06 -5.57
N GLY A 294 17.75 -11.58 -6.27
CA GLY A 294 18.73 -10.61 -5.75
C GLY A 294 19.74 -11.18 -4.75
N GLY A 295 19.85 -12.51 -4.59
CA GLY A 295 20.83 -13.16 -3.70
C GLY A 295 20.27 -13.62 -2.35
N GLN A 296 19.01 -13.36 -2.04
CA GLN A 296 18.34 -13.99 -0.89
C GLN A 296 17.97 -15.45 -1.20
N PRO A 297 18.15 -16.40 -0.24
CA PRO A 297 17.66 -17.76 -0.39
C PRO A 297 16.13 -17.77 -0.48
N ALA A 298 15.59 -18.11 -1.66
CA ALA A 298 14.15 -18.09 -1.89
C ALA A 298 13.39 -19.19 -1.12
N GLY A 299 14.07 -20.27 -0.72
CA GLY A 299 13.48 -21.36 0.08
C GLY A 299 12.47 -22.27 -0.64
N TRP A 300 12.16 -22.01 -1.91
CA TRP A 300 11.15 -22.76 -2.65
C TRP A 300 11.66 -24.12 -3.14
N LYS A 301 10.75 -25.10 -3.19
CA LYS A 301 10.93 -26.36 -3.89
C LYS A 301 10.53 -26.16 -5.35
N LEU A 302 11.52 -25.99 -6.21
CA LEU A 302 11.34 -25.93 -7.66
C LEU A 302 11.10 -27.33 -8.21
N LYS A 303 10.28 -27.45 -9.24
CA LYS A 303 9.98 -28.72 -9.91
C LYS A 303 10.15 -28.58 -11.42
N GLU A 304 10.39 -29.70 -12.09
CA GLU A 304 10.59 -29.74 -13.55
C GLU A 304 9.37 -29.20 -14.32
N GLU A 305 8.15 -29.50 -13.84
CA GLU A 305 6.89 -29.06 -14.47
C GLU A 305 6.63 -27.53 -14.42
N TYR A 306 7.48 -26.75 -13.75
CA TYR A 306 7.30 -25.29 -13.63
C TYR A 306 7.76 -24.54 -14.89
N LEU A 307 8.55 -25.17 -15.77
CA LEU A 307 9.01 -24.57 -17.04
C LEU A 307 8.27 -25.18 -18.23
N PRO A 308 8.08 -24.41 -19.33
CA PRO A 308 7.61 -24.98 -20.58
C PRO A 308 8.61 -26.03 -21.11
N SER A 309 8.12 -27.01 -21.87
CA SER A 309 8.97 -28.08 -22.41
C SER A 309 10.13 -27.52 -23.25
N GLY A 310 11.35 -28.03 -23.01
CA GLY A 310 12.57 -27.60 -23.69
C GLY A 310 13.20 -26.29 -23.17
N TRP A 311 12.67 -25.69 -22.11
CA TRP A 311 13.26 -24.52 -21.46
C TRP A 311 14.24 -24.90 -20.35
N LEU A 312 15.25 -24.05 -20.15
CA LEU A 312 16.18 -24.11 -19.02
C LEU A 312 16.03 -22.86 -18.14
N CYS A 313 16.25 -23.02 -16.84
CA CYS A 313 16.25 -21.94 -15.86
C CYS A 313 17.62 -21.79 -15.18
N LEU A 314 18.24 -20.62 -15.26
CA LEU A 314 19.41 -20.27 -14.46
C LEU A 314 18.98 -19.80 -13.07
N VAL A 315 19.45 -20.42 -11.99
CA VAL A 315 19.06 -20.07 -10.62
C VAL A 315 20.16 -19.27 -9.92
N CYS A 316 19.90 -17.98 -9.68
CA CYS A 316 20.78 -17.11 -8.90
C CYS A 316 20.65 -17.40 -7.39
N GLY A 317 21.78 -17.49 -6.68
CA GLY A 317 21.79 -17.52 -5.21
C GLY A 317 21.34 -18.83 -4.55
N ALA A 318 21.18 -19.93 -5.30
CA ALA A 318 20.87 -21.23 -4.72
C ALA A 318 21.96 -21.69 -3.73
N THR A 319 21.53 -22.27 -2.60
CA THR A 319 22.48 -22.71 -1.55
C THR A 319 23.24 -23.96 -1.97
N ASP A 320 24.34 -24.29 -1.28
CA ASP A 320 25.16 -25.47 -1.61
C ASP A 320 24.53 -26.81 -1.18
N LYS A 321 23.39 -26.75 -0.50
CA LYS A 321 22.57 -27.89 -0.10
C LYS A 321 21.22 -27.98 -0.83
N GLN A 322 20.97 -27.07 -1.77
CA GLN A 322 19.71 -27.02 -2.51
C GLN A 322 19.80 -27.91 -3.75
N GLU A 323 19.09 -29.03 -3.72
CA GLU A 323 18.84 -29.84 -4.91
C GLU A 323 17.91 -29.09 -5.86
N LEU A 324 18.20 -29.16 -7.17
CA LEU A 324 17.42 -28.53 -8.24
C LEU A 324 17.06 -29.59 -9.29
N PRO A 325 15.88 -29.50 -9.95
CA PRO A 325 15.53 -30.39 -11.06
C PRO A 325 16.48 -30.23 -12.26
N PRO A 326 16.55 -31.19 -13.20
CA PRO A 326 17.52 -31.18 -14.30
C PRO A 326 17.46 -29.95 -15.22
N ASN A 327 16.29 -29.35 -15.39
CA ASN A 327 16.08 -28.12 -16.16
C ASN A 327 16.38 -26.82 -15.39
N PHE A 328 16.82 -26.90 -14.14
CA PHE A 328 17.23 -25.76 -13.29
C PHE A 328 18.75 -25.80 -13.02
N ILE A 329 19.49 -24.98 -13.75
CA ILE A 329 20.94 -24.87 -13.65
C ILE A 329 21.30 -23.92 -12.50
N LYS A 330 21.96 -24.45 -11.47
CA LYS A 330 22.54 -23.65 -10.39
C LYS A 330 23.69 -22.78 -10.93
N LEU A 331 23.63 -21.47 -10.65
CA LEU A 331 24.75 -20.57 -10.91
C LEU A 331 25.75 -20.55 -9.76
N ALA A 332 27.03 -20.33 -10.09
CA ALA A 332 28.09 -20.08 -9.11
C ALA A 332 27.87 -18.72 -8.40
N LYS A 333 28.32 -18.60 -7.15
CA LYS A 333 28.07 -17.42 -6.30
C LYS A 333 28.81 -16.16 -6.76
N ASP A 334 29.91 -16.35 -7.47
CA ASP A 334 30.82 -15.35 -8.01
C ASP A 334 30.56 -15.03 -9.49
N VAL A 335 29.53 -15.62 -10.11
CA VAL A 335 29.25 -15.41 -11.54
C VAL A 335 28.80 -13.97 -11.81
N TYR A 336 29.31 -13.39 -12.91
CA TYR A 336 28.91 -12.06 -13.35
C TYR A 336 27.49 -12.08 -13.94
N THR A 337 26.49 -11.85 -13.08
CA THR A 337 25.07 -11.98 -13.42
C THR A 337 24.61 -11.14 -14.62
N PRO A 338 25.11 -9.90 -14.88
CA PRO A 338 24.66 -9.08 -16.00
C PRO A 338 24.80 -9.76 -17.38
N ASP A 339 25.91 -10.47 -17.62
CA ASP A 339 26.13 -11.22 -18.87
C ASP A 339 25.06 -12.31 -19.05
N LEU A 340 24.69 -12.99 -17.96
CA LEU A 340 23.68 -14.06 -17.96
C LEU A 340 22.25 -13.53 -18.08
N ILE A 341 21.97 -12.34 -17.55
CA ILE A 341 20.70 -11.63 -17.77
C ILE A 341 20.56 -11.32 -19.27
N ALA A 342 21.56 -10.67 -19.89
CA ALA A 342 21.55 -10.40 -21.34
C ALA A 342 21.58 -11.68 -22.21
N ALA A 343 22.08 -12.81 -21.68
CA ALA A 343 22.08 -14.10 -22.34
C ALA A 343 20.76 -14.88 -22.26
N SER A 344 19.80 -14.42 -21.43
CA SER A 344 18.49 -15.08 -21.23
C SER A 344 17.43 -14.59 -22.22
N ASP A 345 16.37 -15.36 -22.45
CA ASP A 345 15.20 -14.96 -23.25
C ASP A 345 14.18 -14.16 -22.42
N CYS A 346 14.12 -14.41 -21.11
CA CYS A 346 13.41 -13.58 -20.13
C CYS A 346 14.02 -13.73 -18.73
N MET A 347 13.59 -12.89 -17.80
CA MET A 347 13.93 -12.99 -16.37
C MET A 347 12.66 -13.22 -15.56
N LEU A 348 12.75 -14.03 -14.49
CA LEU A 348 11.72 -14.21 -13.47
C LEU A 348 12.28 -13.77 -12.11
N GLY A 349 11.60 -12.88 -11.39
CA GLY A 349 12.20 -12.28 -10.19
C GLY A 349 11.29 -11.40 -9.34
N LYS A 350 11.84 -10.91 -8.23
CA LYS A 350 11.21 -9.85 -7.42
C LYS A 350 11.42 -8.49 -8.08
N ILE A 351 10.39 -7.65 -8.09
CA ILE A 351 10.56 -6.27 -8.58
C ILE A 351 11.47 -5.47 -7.63
N GLY A 352 12.44 -4.79 -8.22
CA GLY A 352 13.51 -4.06 -7.53
C GLY A 352 14.53 -3.56 -8.55
N TYR A 353 15.19 -2.46 -8.26
CA TYR A 353 15.74 -1.65 -9.36
C TYR A 353 16.93 -2.17 -10.12
N GLY A 354 17.88 -2.84 -9.49
CA GLY A 354 19.02 -3.41 -10.23
C GLY A 354 18.52 -4.40 -11.28
N THR A 355 17.51 -5.19 -10.91
CA THR A 355 16.77 -6.10 -11.78
C THR A 355 16.03 -5.35 -12.88
N VAL A 356 15.28 -4.28 -12.56
CA VAL A 356 14.53 -3.49 -13.54
C VAL A 356 15.46 -2.75 -14.51
N SER A 357 16.42 -1.98 -14.00
CA SER A 357 17.40 -1.24 -14.82
C SER A 357 18.20 -2.15 -15.76
N GLU A 358 18.58 -3.35 -15.31
CA GLU A 358 19.26 -4.34 -16.17
C GLU A 358 18.30 -4.97 -17.20
N ALA A 359 17.08 -5.35 -16.82
CA ALA A 359 16.07 -5.81 -17.76
C ALA A 359 15.82 -4.77 -18.87
N MET A 360 15.75 -3.50 -18.48
CA MET A 360 15.48 -2.37 -19.36
C MET A 360 16.66 -2.05 -20.28
N ALA A 361 17.87 -1.95 -19.74
CA ALA A 361 19.08 -1.69 -20.53
C ALA A 361 19.38 -2.80 -21.54
N TYR A 362 19.11 -4.06 -21.19
CA TYR A 362 19.33 -5.22 -22.06
C TYR A 362 18.09 -5.61 -22.88
N LYS A 363 16.99 -4.86 -22.77
CA LYS A 363 15.71 -5.10 -23.45
C LYS A 363 15.19 -6.53 -23.24
N LEU A 364 15.40 -7.06 -22.04
CA LEU A 364 14.98 -8.39 -21.61
C LEU A 364 13.56 -8.33 -21.02
N PRO A 365 12.60 -9.14 -21.51
CA PRO A 365 11.31 -9.30 -20.87
C PRO A 365 11.44 -9.78 -19.43
N PHE A 366 10.77 -9.10 -18.50
CA PHE A 366 10.83 -9.37 -17.07
C PHE A 366 9.46 -9.80 -16.54
N VAL A 367 9.37 -11.08 -16.17
CA VAL A 367 8.28 -11.61 -15.36
C VAL A 367 8.57 -11.27 -13.90
N PHE A 368 7.76 -10.39 -13.31
CA PHE A 368 7.97 -9.90 -11.96
C PHE A 368 6.82 -10.30 -11.03
N VAL A 369 7.16 -10.51 -9.76
CA VAL A 369 6.19 -10.70 -8.68
C VAL A 369 6.19 -9.46 -7.79
N ARG A 370 4.98 -9.02 -7.40
CA ARG A 370 4.77 -7.85 -6.54
C ARG A 370 5.40 -8.02 -5.15
N ARG A 371 5.61 -6.90 -4.46
CA ARG A 371 6.26 -6.86 -3.15
C ARG A 371 5.45 -6.02 -2.18
N ASP A 372 4.97 -6.67 -1.13
CA ASP A 372 4.13 -6.04 -0.13
C ASP A 372 4.93 -5.02 0.69
N TYR A 373 4.38 -3.82 0.86
CA TYR A 373 4.96 -2.70 1.62
C TYR A 373 6.32 -2.18 1.09
N PHE A 374 6.52 -2.25 -0.23
CA PHE A 374 7.71 -1.78 -0.91
C PHE A 374 7.36 -0.55 -1.78
N ASN A 375 7.48 0.66 -1.21
CA ASN A 375 6.85 1.89 -1.74
C ASN A 375 7.31 2.29 -3.17
N GLU A 376 8.42 1.75 -3.67
CA GLU A 376 8.89 1.94 -5.05
C GLU A 376 8.24 1.01 -6.08
N GLU A 377 7.58 -0.07 -5.64
CA GLU A 377 6.96 -1.09 -6.52
C GLU A 377 6.06 -0.46 -7.60
N PRO A 378 5.15 0.49 -7.29
CA PRO A 378 4.29 1.10 -8.31
C PRO A 378 5.07 1.86 -9.39
N PHE A 379 6.14 2.57 -9.01
CA PHE A 379 6.93 3.37 -9.95
C PHE A 379 7.77 2.49 -10.87
N LEU A 380 8.38 1.43 -10.32
CA LEU A 380 9.09 0.41 -11.11
C LEU A 380 8.15 -0.37 -12.03
N ARG A 381 6.96 -0.71 -11.56
CA ARG A 381 5.92 -1.39 -12.34
C ARG A 381 5.50 -0.53 -13.52
N ASN A 382 5.14 0.73 -13.27
CA ASN A 382 4.73 1.68 -14.30
C ASN A 382 5.85 1.91 -15.33
N MET A 383 7.12 1.91 -14.91
CA MET A 383 8.27 1.96 -15.83
C MET A 383 8.36 0.71 -16.72
N LEU A 384 8.26 -0.50 -16.16
CA LEU A 384 8.25 -1.75 -16.93
C LEU A 384 7.08 -1.82 -17.92
N GLU A 385 5.92 -1.29 -17.56
CA GLU A 385 4.74 -1.26 -18.42
C GLU A 385 4.86 -0.25 -19.55
N TYR A 386 5.28 0.98 -19.26
CA TYR A 386 5.47 2.04 -20.25
C TYR A 386 6.40 1.57 -21.38
N TYR A 387 7.51 0.92 -21.02
CA TYR A 387 8.50 0.41 -21.96
C TYR A 387 8.25 -1.04 -22.42
N GLN A 388 7.05 -1.59 -22.16
CA GLN A 388 6.61 -2.92 -22.63
C GLN A 388 7.56 -4.07 -22.26
N GLY A 389 8.24 -3.93 -21.11
CA GLY A 389 9.19 -4.90 -20.57
C GLY A 389 8.61 -5.85 -19.51
N GLY A 390 7.48 -5.51 -18.89
CA GLY A 390 6.93 -6.24 -17.75
C GLY A 390 5.83 -7.26 -18.08
N VAL A 391 5.89 -8.43 -17.44
CA VAL A 391 4.73 -9.31 -17.19
C VAL A 391 4.58 -9.49 -15.69
N GLU A 392 3.44 -9.14 -15.13
CA GLU A 392 3.15 -9.40 -13.72
C GLU A 392 2.70 -10.84 -13.52
N MET A 393 3.26 -11.52 -12.51
CA MET A 393 2.86 -12.83 -12.03
C MET A 393 2.38 -12.71 -10.58
N ILE A 394 1.20 -13.26 -10.27
CA ILE A 394 0.63 -13.27 -8.92
C ILE A 394 1.39 -14.24 -8.00
N ARG A 395 1.42 -13.97 -6.69
CA ARG A 395 2.27 -14.70 -5.73
C ARG A 395 1.88 -16.18 -5.64
N ARG A 396 0.59 -16.48 -5.78
CA ARG A 396 0.05 -17.85 -5.88
C ARG A 396 0.68 -18.65 -7.02
N ASP A 397 0.75 -18.07 -8.22
CA ASP A 397 1.18 -18.78 -9.42
C ASP A 397 2.70 -18.97 -9.44
N LEU A 398 3.47 -18.05 -8.85
CA LEU A 398 4.90 -18.25 -8.54
C LEU A 398 5.09 -19.49 -7.64
N LEU A 399 4.38 -19.56 -6.52
CA LEU A 399 4.58 -20.60 -5.49
C LEU A 399 4.07 -21.98 -5.93
N THR A 400 3.00 -22.01 -6.72
CA THR A 400 2.40 -23.26 -7.24
C THR A 400 3.01 -23.74 -8.56
N GLY A 401 3.85 -22.93 -9.21
CA GLY A 401 4.59 -23.34 -10.41
C GLY A 401 3.89 -23.10 -11.74
N HIS A 402 2.80 -22.32 -11.78
CA HIS A 402 2.03 -22.05 -12.99
C HIS A 402 2.73 -21.00 -13.89
N TRP A 403 4.02 -21.17 -14.19
CA TRP A 403 4.82 -20.12 -14.83
C TRP A 403 4.68 -20.06 -16.35
N SER A 404 4.37 -21.19 -17.03
CA SER A 404 4.33 -21.28 -18.51
C SER A 404 3.58 -20.13 -19.20
N PRO A 405 2.33 -19.78 -18.80
CA PRO A 405 1.58 -18.71 -19.47
C PRO A 405 2.24 -17.32 -19.36
N TYR A 406 2.98 -17.08 -18.26
CA TYR A 406 3.69 -15.82 -18.03
C TYR A 406 5.00 -15.76 -18.81
N LEU A 407 5.73 -16.88 -18.89
CA LEU A 407 6.99 -17.00 -19.63
C LEU A 407 6.77 -16.91 -21.15
N GLU A 408 5.75 -17.60 -21.67
CA GLU A 408 5.33 -17.52 -23.08
C GLU A 408 4.90 -16.09 -23.45
N ARG A 409 4.11 -15.44 -22.58
CA ARG A 409 3.73 -14.03 -22.74
C ARG A 409 4.96 -13.12 -22.73
N ALA A 410 5.93 -13.34 -21.84
CA ALA A 410 7.14 -12.53 -21.75
C ALA A 410 7.95 -12.57 -23.05
N VAL A 411 8.16 -13.76 -23.64
CA VAL A 411 8.88 -13.91 -24.91
C VAL A 411 8.14 -13.28 -26.11
N SER A 412 6.83 -13.01 -25.99
CA SER A 412 6.07 -12.24 -26.99
C SER A 412 6.23 -10.71 -26.88
N LEU A 413 6.80 -10.20 -25.79
CA LEU A 413 7.02 -8.76 -25.58
C LEU A 413 8.15 -8.22 -26.46
N LYS A 414 8.13 -6.90 -26.68
CA LYS A 414 9.17 -6.16 -27.39
C LYS A 414 9.61 -4.96 -26.54
N PRO A 415 10.47 -5.16 -25.52
CA PRO A 415 10.87 -4.10 -24.61
C PRO A 415 11.53 -2.93 -25.36
N CYS A 416 11.00 -1.72 -25.18
CA CYS A 416 11.29 -0.56 -26.01
C CYS A 416 12.01 0.57 -25.25
N TYR A 417 12.89 0.24 -24.29
CA TYR A 417 13.70 1.25 -23.63
C TYR A 417 14.68 1.91 -24.62
N GLU A 418 14.61 3.24 -24.72
CA GLU A 418 15.44 4.07 -25.62
C GLU A 418 16.23 5.16 -24.87
N GLY A 419 16.11 5.22 -23.54
CA GLY A 419 16.92 6.14 -22.73
C GLY A 419 18.39 5.72 -22.66
N GLY A 420 19.27 6.64 -22.29
CA GLY A 420 20.68 6.34 -22.10
C GLY A 420 20.94 5.35 -20.95
N ILE A 421 22.09 4.67 -21.05
CA ILE A 421 22.58 3.68 -20.07
C ILE A 421 23.97 4.04 -19.50
N ASN A 422 24.50 5.22 -19.84
CA ASN A 422 25.79 5.73 -19.36
C ASN A 422 25.66 6.61 -18.10
N GLY A 423 24.65 6.37 -17.27
CA GLY A 423 24.38 7.17 -16.07
C GLY A 423 25.56 7.26 -15.11
N GLY A 424 26.37 6.20 -15.00
CA GLY A 424 27.54 6.17 -14.13
C GLY A 424 28.61 7.19 -14.54
N GLU A 425 28.81 7.33 -15.86
CA GLU A 425 29.71 8.33 -16.42
C GLU A 425 29.17 9.75 -16.22
N VAL A 426 27.88 9.97 -16.52
CA VAL A 426 27.24 11.28 -16.40
C VAL A 426 27.25 11.76 -14.94
N ALA A 427 26.88 10.89 -13.99
CA ALA A 427 26.95 11.19 -12.57
C ALA A 427 28.39 11.50 -12.12
N ALA A 428 29.37 10.68 -12.52
CA ALA A 428 30.78 10.93 -12.18
C ALA A 428 31.31 12.27 -12.72
N ARG A 429 30.87 12.72 -13.91
CA ARG A 429 31.21 14.05 -14.45
C ARG A 429 30.56 15.18 -13.64
N ILE A 430 29.28 15.06 -13.27
CA ILE A 430 28.59 16.05 -12.42
C ILE A 430 29.29 16.18 -11.05
N LEU A 431 29.68 15.05 -10.45
CA LEU A 431 30.40 15.03 -9.17
C LEU A 431 31.79 15.69 -9.27
N GLN A 432 32.55 15.44 -10.34
CA GLN A 432 33.82 16.13 -10.64
C GLN A 432 33.62 17.64 -10.76
N ASP A 433 32.68 18.07 -11.61
CA ASP A 433 32.37 19.47 -11.84
C ASP A 433 31.97 20.18 -10.53
N THR A 434 31.16 19.52 -9.70
CA THR A 434 30.72 20.04 -8.40
C THR A 434 31.93 20.20 -7.47
N ALA A 435 32.78 19.18 -7.34
CA ALA A 435 33.98 19.21 -6.50
C ALA A 435 35.01 20.29 -6.91
N VAL A 436 35.06 20.70 -8.18
CA VAL A 436 35.92 21.82 -8.63
C VAL A 436 35.27 23.21 -8.50
N GLY A 437 34.07 23.30 -7.93
CA GLY A 437 33.41 24.58 -7.64
C GLY A 437 32.30 24.99 -8.60
N LYS A 438 31.93 24.14 -9.59
CA LYS A 438 30.75 24.42 -10.42
C LYS A 438 29.51 24.30 -9.54
N ASN A 439 28.62 25.29 -9.65
CA ASN A 439 27.33 25.27 -8.97
C ASN A 439 26.26 24.75 -9.94
N TYR A 440 25.51 23.73 -9.50
CA TYR A 440 24.32 23.24 -10.21
C TYR A 440 23.03 23.57 -9.44
N ALA A 441 23.14 24.06 -8.20
CA ALA A 441 22.05 24.47 -7.34
C ALA A 441 21.74 25.97 -7.51
N THR A 442 20.52 26.39 -7.19
CA THR A 442 20.07 27.78 -7.41
C THR A 442 20.44 28.73 -6.25
N ASP A 443 20.96 29.93 -6.51
CA ASP A 443 21.48 30.84 -5.46
C ASP A 443 20.42 31.49 -4.53
N LYS A 444 19.16 31.01 -4.52
CA LYS A 444 18.09 31.57 -3.68
C LYS A 444 18.06 30.91 -2.29
N LEU A 445 18.22 31.74 -1.25
CA LEU A 445 18.26 31.39 0.18
C LEU A 445 17.23 30.32 0.61
N SER A 446 17.72 29.23 1.22
CA SER A 446 16.92 28.14 1.79
C SER A 446 17.13 27.99 3.29
N GLY A 447 16.04 27.96 4.06
CA GLY A 447 16.07 27.65 5.49
C GLY A 447 14.67 27.47 6.09
N ALA A 448 14.48 26.37 6.83
CA ALA A 448 13.30 26.00 7.64
C ALA A 448 11.90 25.90 6.98
N ARG A 449 11.56 26.70 5.95
CA ARG A 449 10.23 26.62 5.29
C ARG A 449 10.00 25.26 4.63
N ARG A 450 10.99 24.69 3.95
CA ARG A 450 10.83 23.45 3.18
C ARG A 450 10.73 22.16 3.99
N LEU A 451 11.15 22.11 5.26
CA LEU A 451 10.80 20.96 6.12
C LEU A 451 9.28 20.95 6.36
N ARG A 452 8.65 22.13 6.50
CA ARG A 452 7.19 22.27 6.55
C ARG A 452 6.55 21.95 5.20
N ASP A 453 7.20 22.26 4.08
CA ASP A 453 6.69 21.92 2.75
C ASP A 453 6.86 20.42 2.42
N ALA A 454 7.88 19.73 2.93
CA ALA A 454 8.04 18.28 2.84
C ALA A 454 7.07 17.54 3.77
N ILE A 455 6.79 18.09 4.95
CA ILE A 455 5.67 17.66 5.81
C ILE A 455 4.34 17.87 5.09
N ILE A 456 4.12 19.02 4.45
CA ILE A 456 2.90 19.29 3.66
C ILE A 456 2.83 18.40 2.43
N LEU A 457 3.92 18.09 1.72
CA LEU A 457 3.90 17.21 0.56
C LEU A 457 3.67 15.75 0.98
N GLY A 458 4.28 15.29 2.08
CA GLY A 458 3.93 14.01 2.71
C GLY A 458 2.47 13.95 3.15
N TYR A 459 1.87 15.08 3.53
CA TYR A 459 0.46 15.20 3.92
C TYR A 459 -0.51 15.44 2.73
N GLN A 460 -0.02 15.95 1.59
CA GLN A 460 -0.76 16.18 0.34
C GLN A 460 -0.74 14.94 -0.57
N LEU A 461 0.40 14.23 -0.64
CA LEU A 461 0.46 12.85 -1.15
C LEU A 461 -0.48 11.91 -0.36
N GLN A 462 -0.87 12.29 0.86
CA GLN A 462 -1.87 11.59 1.66
C GLN A 462 -3.34 12.02 1.40
N ARG A 463 -3.61 13.03 0.56
CA ARG A 463 -4.97 13.54 0.26
C ARG A 463 -5.17 14.10 -1.16
N ILE A 464 -5.65 13.24 -2.06
CA ILE A 464 -7.03 13.25 -2.62
C ILE A 464 -7.11 12.10 -3.65
N PRO A 465 -7.86 11.02 -3.39
CA PRO A 465 -8.30 10.12 -4.47
C PRO A 465 -9.29 10.88 -5.36
N GLY A 466 -9.07 10.91 -6.67
CA GLY A 466 -10.01 11.53 -7.64
C GLY A 466 -9.68 12.95 -8.13
N ARG A 467 -8.46 13.46 -7.91
CA ARG A 467 -7.90 14.57 -8.70
C ARG A 467 -6.52 14.18 -9.23
N ASP A 468 -6.22 14.53 -10.47
CA ASP A 468 -4.88 14.38 -11.03
C ASP A 468 -3.86 15.19 -10.22
N ILE A 469 -2.64 14.64 -10.10
CA ILE A 469 -1.53 15.27 -9.40
C ILE A 469 -1.04 16.46 -10.23
N CYS A 470 -1.58 17.64 -9.97
CA CYS A 470 -1.03 18.88 -10.49
C CYS A 470 0.03 19.45 -9.55
N ILE A 471 1.13 19.89 -10.14
CA ILE A 471 2.13 20.74 -9.50
C ILE A 471 1.42 22.01 -9.00
N PRO A 472 1.57 22.43 -7.72
CA PRO A 472 0.91 23.63 -7.22
C PRO A 472 1.26 24.89 -8.03
N ASP A 473 0.31 25.79 -8.25
CA ASP A 473 0.50 26.98 -9.10
C ASP A 473 1.71 27.84 -8.68
N TRP A 474 2.05 27.89 -7.39
CA TRP A 474 3.22 28.62 -6.88
C TRP A 474 4.57 28.02 -7.33
N TYR A 475 4.58 26.76 -7.77
CA TYR A 475 5.75 26.04 -8.26
C TYR A 475 5.89 26.21 -9.80
N ALA A 476 4.77 26.36 -10.52
CA ALA A 476 4.78 26.71 -11.95
C ALA A 476 5.05 28.21 -12.19
N ASN A 477 4.54 29.10 -11.32
CA ASN A 477 4.63 30.55 -11.49
C ASN A 477 5.97 31.17 -11.00
N ALA A 478 6.92 30.36 -10.53
CA ALA A 478 8.20 30.83 -9.99
C ALA A 478 9.11 31.52 -11.03
N GLU A 479 8.77 31.47 -12.33
CA GLU A 479 9.52 32.11 -13.41
C GLU A 479 8.91 33.43 -13.93
N ASN A 480 7.65 33.80 -13.61
CA ASN A 480 6.92 34.86 -14.32
C ASN A 480 6.17 35.90 -13.46
N GLU A 481 6.73 36.37 -12.34
CA GLU A 481 6.25 37.59 -11.66
C GLU A 481 7.30 38.71 -11.57
N LEU A 482 7.55 39.34 -12.73
CA LEU A 482 8.09 40.71 -12.82
C LEU A 482 7.26 41.51 -13.84
N GLY A 483 6.01 41.86 -13.51
CA GLY A 483 5.21 42.73 -14.39
C GLY A 483 3.73 42.94 -14.04
N LEU A 484 3.45 44.06 -13.37
CA LEU A 484 2.27 44.94 -13.60
C LEU A 484 0.82 44.34 -13.60
N ARG A 485 0.18 44.49 -12.43
CA ARG A 485 -1.15 45.11 -12.19
C ARG A 485 -2.42 44.68 -12.97
N SER A 486 -3.47 44.54 -12.15
CA SER A 486 -4.87 44.97 -12.32
C SER A 486 -5.80 44.20 -13.26
N GLY A 487 -6.81 43.55 -12.65
CA GLY A 487 -8.00 43.03 -13.32
C GLY A 487 -8.71 42.01 -12.44
N SER A 488 -9.82 42.39 -11.80
CA SER A 488 -10.79 41.42 -11.28
C SER A 488 -11.86 41.20 -12.34
N PRO A 489 -12.22 39.94 -12.65
CA PRO A 489 -13.49 39.63 -13.26
C PRO A 489 -14.30 38.67 -12.39
N THR A 490 -15.40 39.18 -11.85
CA THR A 490 -16.62 38.40 -11.65
C THR A 490 -16.96 37.64 -12.94
N THR A 491 -17.27 36.34 -12.85
CA THR A 491 -17.79 35.57 -13.99
C THR A 491 -19.08 34.87 -13.57
N GLU A 492 -20.08 34.95 -14.43
CA GLU A 492 -21.48 34.60 -14.15
C GLU A 492 -21.71 33.08 -14.09
N MET A 493 -22.63 32.64 -13.22
CA MET A 493 -23.16 31.27 -13.26
C MET A 493 -24.09 31.11 -14.46
N ASN A 494 -23.62 30.44 -15.52
CA ASN A 494 -24.52 29.96 -16.56
C ASN A 494 -25.19 28.65 -16.11
N ASN A 495 -26.51 28.71 -15.94
CA ASN A 495 -27.37 27.55 -15.74
C ASN A 495 -27.43 26.70 -17.02
N ASN A 496 -26.52 25.74 -17.16
CA ASN A 496 -26.74 24.61 -18.05
C ASN A 496 -27.42 23.49 -17.26
N THR A 497 -28.75 23.44 -17.36
CA THR A 497 -29.54 22.28 -16.94
C THR A 497 -29.08 21.07 -17.75
N PHE A 498 -28.35 20.15 -17.11
CA PHE A 498 -27.92 18.90 -17.75
C PHE A 498 -29.15 18.09 -18.13
N ASN A 499 -29.36 17.89 -19.43
CA ASN A 499 -30.52 17.18 -19.95
C ASN A 499 -30.28 15.66 -19.80
N MET A 500 -30.89 15.04 -18.78
CA MET A 500 -30.74 13.60 -18.51
C MET A 500 -31.42 12.71 -19.57
N ASP A 501 -32.36 13.26 -20.33
CA ASP A 501 -33.33 12.52 -21.15
C ASP A 501 -32.76 11.85 -22.41
N SER A 502 -31.46 12.00 -22.74
CA SER A 502 -30.88 11.47 -23.99
C SER A 502 -30.14 10.14 -23.86
N TYR A 503 -29.99 9.58 -22.65
CA TYR A 503 -29.20 8.36 -22.39
C TYR A 503 -29.96 7.29 -21.58
N THR A 504 -31.23 7.53 -21.25
CA THR A 504 -32.07 6.61 -20.48
C THR A 504 -32.77 5.55 -21.32
N GLY A 505 -32.53 5.52 -22.64
CA GLY A 505 -33.17 4.57 -23.57
C GLY A 505 -32.59 3.16 -23.57
N ASP A 506 -31.35 2.98 -23.09
CA ASP A 506 -30.58 1.73 -23.25
C ASP A 506 -30.53 0.86 -21.97
N PHE A 507 -31.23 1.24 -20.90
CA PHE A 507 -31.19 0.52 -19.61
C PHE A 507 -32.58 0.42 -18.95
N GLU A 508 -33.04 -0.80 -18.66
CA GLU A 508 -34.24 -1.05 -17.85
C GLU A 508 -33.88 -1.18 -16.35
N ILE A 509 -34.54 -0.38 -15.50
CA ILE A 509 -34.32 -0.43 -14.05
C ILE A 509 -35.24 -1.50 -13.45
N LEU A 510 -34.66 -2.65 -13.09
CA LEU A 510 -35.40 -3.75 -12.46
C LEU A 510 -35.86 -3.42 -11.03
N HIS A 511 -35.05 -2.68 -10.26
CA HIS A 511 -35.41 -2.16 -8.93
C HIS A 511 -34.70 -0.82 -8.64
N GLY A 512 -35.44 0.18 -8.15
CA GLY A 512 -34.90 1.50 -7.77
C GLY A 512 -35.48 2.67 -8.59
N ASP A 513 -34.89 3.86 -8.43
CA ASP A 513 -35.23 5.07 -9.18
C ASP A 513 -33.93 5.82 -9.56
N PHE A 514 -33.99 6.64 -10.61
CA PHE A 514 -32.97 7.64 -10.94
C PHE A 514 -33.02 8.78 -9.90
N LEU A 515 -32.52 8.51 -8.68
CA LEU A 515 -32.54 9.41 -7.51
C LEU A 515 -31.68 10.69 -7.62
N GLY A 516 -31.55 11.28 -8.82
CA GLY A 516 -30.66 12.42 -9.09
C GLY A 516 -29.18 12.13 -8.83
N LEU A 517 -28.81 10.85 -8.66
CA LEU A 517 -27.49 10.38 -8.26
C LEU A 517 -26.54 10.42 -9.46
N SER A 518 -25.90 11.58 -9.65
CA SER A 518 -24.94 11.83 -10.74
C SER A 518 -23.77 10.83 -10.75
N ASP A 519 -23.39 10.28 -9.59
CA ASP A 519 -22.38 9.23 -9.46
C ASP A 519 -22.83 7.91 -10.09
N THR A 520 -24.09 7.51 -9.91
CA THR A 520 -24.68 6.33 -10.57
C THR A 520 -24.78 6.52 -12.08
N ALA A 521 -25.24 7.70 -12.54
CA ALA A 521 -25.28 8.02 -13.96
C ALA A 521 -23.87 7.96 -14.61
N ASN A 522 -22.85 8.49 -13.92
CA ASN A 522 -21.45 8.39 -14.36
C ASN A 522 -20.93 6.94 -14.37
N PHE A 523 -21.29 6.11 -13.39
CA PHE A 523 -20.93 4.69 -13.38
C PHE A 523 -21.57 3.93 -14.56
N LEU A 524 -22.87 4.10 -14.79
CA LEU A 524 -23.58 3.48 -15.91
C LEU A 524 -23.02 3.93 -17.26
N LYS A 525 -22.68 5.21 -17.41
CA LYS A 525 -21.99 5.71 -18.60
C LYS A 525 -20.62 5.05 -18.78
N SER A 526 -19.81 4.97 -17.73
CA SER A 526 -18.49 4.31 -17.78
C SER A 526 -18.59 2.80 -18.02
N LEU A 527 -19.72 2.18 -17.67
CA LEU A 527 -20.01 0.78 -17.98
C LEU A 527 -20.36 0.63 -19.47
N ALA A 528 -21.27 1.45 -20.01
CA ALA A 528 -21.64 1.47 -21.43
C ALA A 528 -20.44 1.74 -22.36
N GLU A 529 -19.53 2.64 -21.96
CA GLU A 529 -18.29 2.94 -22.71
C GLU A 529 -17.36 1.71 -22.88
N LEU A 530 -17.53 0.62 -22.09
CA LEU A 530 -16.73 -0.61 -22.24
C LEU A 530 -17.13 -1.46 -23.44
N ASP A 531 -18.39 -1.41 -23.89
CA ASP A 531 -18.87 -2.15 -25.07
C ASP A 531 -18.28 -1.56 -26.36
N VAL A 532 -18.37 -0.24 -26.51
CA VAL A 532 -17.85 0.52 -27.67
C VAL A 532 -16.35 0.33 -27.89
N LEU A 533 -15.58 0.07 -26.82
CA LEU A 533 -14.15 -0.21 -26.91
C LEU A 533 -13.81 -1.60 -27.50
N TYR A 534 -14.78 -2.50 -27.62
CA TYR A 534 -14.58 -3.83 -28.20
C TYR A 534 -14.57 -3.83 -29.75
N ASP A 535 -15.32 -2.91 -30.38
CA ASP A 535 -15.55 -2.91 -31.83
C ASP A 535 -14.63 -1.95 -32.63
N SER A 536 -13.86 -1.10 -31.94
CA SER A 536 -12.98 -0.12 -32.61
C SER A 536 -11.58 -0.69 -32.93
N GLY A 537 -11.42 -1.21 -34.15
CA GLY A 537 -10.13 -1.64 -34.71
C GLY A 537 -9.10 -0.52 -34.99
N ASN A 538 -9.20 0.64 -34.33
CA ASN A 538 -8.39 1.83 -34.61
C ASN A 538 -7.24 2.02 -33.61
N HIS A 539 -6.03 2.22 -34.12
CA HIS A 539 -4.78 2.13 -33.37
C HIS A 539 -4.42 3.33 -32.45
N THR A 540 -5.36 4.24 -32.17
CA THR A 540 -5.03 5.62 -31.77
C THR A 540 -5.11 5.93 -30.27
N GLU A 541 -5.62 5.05 -29.40
CA GLU A 541 -5.71 5.28 -27.94
C GLU A 541 -5.01 4.20 -27.11
N LYS A 542 -3.68 4.22 -27.10
CA LYS A 542 -2.82 3.30 -26.32
C LYS A 542 -2.77 3.60 -24.81
N ARG A 543 -3.89 4.02 -24.21
CA ARG A 543 -3.97 4.43 -22.79
C ARG A 543 -5.10 3.74 -22.01
N GLN A 544 -5.52 2.54 -22.45
CA GLN A 544 -6.45 1.70 -21.71
C GLN A 544 -5.80 1.17 -20.41
N MET A 545 -6.21 1.73 -19.28
CA MET A 545 -5.95 1.23 -17.93
C MET A 545 -6.23 -0.28 -17.85
N ARG A 546 -5.35 -1.07 -17.19
CA ARG A 546 -5.47 -2.55 -17.14
C ARG A 546 -6.87 -3.00 -16.70
N GLU A 547 -7.43 -2.29 -15.74
CA GLU A 547 -8.77 -2.47 -15.18
C GLU A 547 -9.86 -2.36 -16.25
N ARG A 548 -9.86 -1.30 -17.07
CA ARG A 548 -10.81 -1.14 -18.19
C ARG A 548 -10.68 -2.26 -19.21
N LYS A 549 -9.45 -2.67 -19.54
CA LYS A 549 -9.21 -3.78 -20.48
C LYS A 549 -9.67 -5.15 -19.93
N ALA A 550 -9.57 -5.37 -18.63
CA ALA A 550 -10.11 -6.55 -17.97
C ALA A 550 -11.65 -6.52 -17.96
N ALA A 551 -12.24 -5.36 -17.64
CA ALA A 551 -13.69 -5.16 -17.59
C ALA A 551 -14.38 -5.29 -18.96
N ALA A 552 -13.76 -4.79 -20.04
CA ALA A 552 -14.31 -4.90 -21.41
C ALA A 552 -14.45 -6.35 -21.92
N ASN A 553 -13.81 -7.32 -21.25
CA ASN A 553 -13.92 -8.75 -21.57
C ASN A 553 -14.78 -9.53 -20.57
N LEU A 554 -15.40 -8.84 -19.60
CA LEU A 554 -16.05 -9.45 -18.44
C LEU A 554 -17.53 -9.78 -18.68
N PHE A 555 -18.22 -8.95 -19.45
CA PHE A 555 -19.67 -9.04 -19.68
C PHE A 555 -20.02 -9.52 -21.09
N ASN A 556 -21.21 -10.11 -21.21
CA ASN A 556 -21.92 -10.33 -22.46
C ASN A 556 -23.02 -9.26 -22.58
N TRP A 557 -22.84 -8.29 -23.47
CA TRP A 557 -23.72 -7.11 -23.59
C TRP A 557 -25.11 -7.42 -24.20
N GLU A 558 -25.33 -8.65 -24.69
CA GLU A 558 -26.64 -9.15 -25.15
C GLU A 558 -27.51 -9.73 -24.01
N GLU A 559 -26.98 -9.83 -22.78
CA GLU A 559 -27.67 -10.40 -21.60
C GLU A 559 -27.69 -9.39 -20.44
N ASP A 560 -28.65 -9.55 -19.52
CA ASP A 560 -28.89 -8.58 -18.44
C ASP A 560 -27.66 -8.36 -17.54
N ILE A 561 -27.45 -7.12 -17.08
CA ILE A 561 -26.42 -6.74 -16.10
C ILE A 561 -27.11 -6.07 -14.90
N PHE A 562 -26.93 -6.64 -13.72
CA PHE A 562 -27.50 -6.14 -12.47
C PHE A 562 -26.53 -5.16 -11.81
N VAL A 563 -27.00 -3.95 -11.48
CA VAL A 563 -26.17 -2.92 -10.83
C VAL A 563 -26.73 -2.57 -9.45
N ALA A 564 -25.89 -2.60 -8.43
CA ALA A 564 -26.22 -2.11 -7.09
C ALA A 564 -25.27 -1.01 -6.65
N ARG A 565 -25.75 -0.16 -5.72
CA ARG A 565 -25.01 0.94 -5.10
C ARG A 565 -25.17 0.86 -3.58
N ALA A 566 -24.09 1.05 -2.83
CA ALA A 566 -24.15 1.17 -1.37
C ALA A 566 -23.20 2.28 -0.86
N PRO A 567 -23.67 3.22 -0.02
CA PRO A 567 -22.85 4.33 0.49
C PRO A 567 -21.81 3.87 1.52
N GLY A 568 -20.82 4.72 1.78
CA GLY A 568 -20.04 4.65 3.02
C GLY A 568 -20.81 5.22 4.22
N ARG A 569 -20.17 5.30 5.39
CA ARG A 569 -20.75 5.81 6.65
C ARG A 569 -19.87 6.90 7.26
N LEU A 570 -20.52 7.88 7.90
CA LEU A 570 -19.90 8.77 8.87
C LEU A 570 -20.38 8.39 10.28
N ASP A 571 -19.43 8.15 11.18
CA ASP A 571 -19.70 7.99 12.61
C ASP A 571 -20.08 9.33 13.24
N VAL A 572 -21.36 9.51 13.56
CA VAL A 572 -21.85 10.73 14.20
C VAL A 572 -21.87 10.54 15.72
N MET A 573 -22.47 9.45 16.22
CA MET A 573 -22.36 9.01 17.62
C MET A 573 -22.43 7.49 17.73
N GLY A 574 -21.61 6.89 18.59
CA GLY A 574 -21.49 5.43 18.75
C GLY A 574 -20.05 4.94 18.79
N GLY A 575 -19.16 5.47 17.94
CA GLY A 575 -17.76 5.05 17.93
C GLY A 575 -17.61 3.53 17.79
N ILE A 576 -16.70 2.94 18.56
CA ILE A 576 -16.45 1.49 18.57
C ILE A 576 -17.41 0.69 19.48
N ALA A 577 -18.64 1.16 19.70
CA ALA A 577 -19.62 0.52 20.57
C ALA A 577 -20.55 -0.48 19.84
N ASP A 578 -20.25 -0.78 18.57
CA ASP A 578 -21.03 -1.59 17.62
C ASP A 578 -21.03 -3.11 17.87
N TYR A 579 -20.17 -3.61 18.75
CA TYR A 579 -20.23 -4.99 19.28
C TYR A 579 -20.83 -5.07 20.70
N SER A 580 -21.26 -3.94 21.27
CA SER A 580 -21.50 -3.82 22.72
C SER A 580 -22.96 -3.62 23.14
N GLY A 581 -23.91 -3.77 22.20
CA GLY A 581 -25.34 -3.51 22.41
C GLY A 581 -25.76 -2.03 22.45
N SER A 582 -24.81 -1.11 22.27
CA SER A 582 -25.08 0.33 22.39
C SER A 582 -26.03 0.86 21.31
N LEU A 583 -26.82 1.88 21.67
CA LEU A 583 -27.50 2.76 20.73
C LEU A 583 -26.46 3.63 20.00
N VAL A 584 -26.58 3.74 18.68
CA VAL A 584 -25.72 4.56 17.82
C VAL A 584 -26.57 5.42 16.87
N LEU A 585 -26.01 6.54 16.42
CA LEU A 585 -26.57 7.45 15.41
C LEU A 585 -25.57 7.61 14.28
N GLN A 586 -25.95 7.16 13.09
CA GLN A 586 -25.02 6.94 11.98
C GLN A 586 -25.54 7.56 10.69
N MET A 587 -24.67 8.18 9.88
CA MET A 587 -25.10 8.90 8.68
C MET A 587 -24.47 8.24 7.44
N PRO A 588 -25.24 7.82 6.42
CA PRO A 588 -24.65 7.42 5.14
C PRO A 588 -23.99 8.65 4.49
N ILE A 589 -22.79 8.47 3.93
CA ILE A 589 -22.12 9.54 3.16
C ILE A 589 -22.59 9.51 1.70
N ARG A 590 -22.29 10.58 0.97
CA ARG A 590 -22.63 10.69 -0.45
C ARG A 590 -21.83 9.69 -1.30
N GLU A 591 -20.55 9.54 -0.99
CA GLU A 591 -19.62 8.63 -1.66
C GLU A 591 -20.06 7.17 -1.47
N ALA A 592 -20.02 6.39 -2.55
CA ALA A 592 -20.56 5.03 -2.58
C ALA A 592 -19.69 4.07 -3.40
N CYS A 593 -19.93 2.78 -3.19
CA CYS A 593 -19.50 1.71 -4.06
C CYS A 593 -20.65 1.34 -5.00
N HIS A 594 -20.30 1.14 -6.27
CA HIS A 594 -21.14 0.57 -7.32
C HIS A 594 -20.58 -0.79 -7.71
N VAL A 595 -21.46 -1.78 -7.86
CA VAL A 595 -21.08 -3.12 -8.33
C VAL A 595 -22.03 -3.52 -9.45
N ALA A 596 -21.46 -3.86 -10.61
CA ALA A 596 -22.18 -4.48 -11.73
C ALA A 596 -21.90 -5.99 -11.76
N VAL A 597 -22.94 -6.80 -11.90
CA VAL A 597 -22.91 -8.26 -11.83
C VAL A 597 -23.65 -8.86 -13.01
N GLN A 598 -23.06 -9.88 -13.62
CA GLN A 598 -23.74 -10.72 -14.59
C GLN A 598 -23.54 -12.19 -14.27
N LYS A 599 -24.65 -12.94 -14.36
CA LYS A 599 -24.69 -14.40 -14.28
C LYS A 599 -24.60 -14.96 -15.70
N ILE A 600 -23.54 -15.71 -16.00
CA ILE A 600 -23.25 -16.20 -17.35
C ILE A 600 -23.19 -17.73 -17.34
N HIS A 601 -23.83 -18.38 -18.32
CA HIS A 601 -23.72 -19.83 -18.46
C HIS A 601 -22.25 -20.24 -18.68
N PRO A 602 -21.69 -21.27 -18.01
CA PRO A 602 -20.25 -21.55 -18.06
C PRO A 602 -19.67 -21.61 -19.47
N SER A 603 -20.34 -22.31 -20.39
CA SER A 603 -19.90 -22.43 -21.80
C SER A 603 -19.90 -21.13 -22.62
N LYS A 604 -20.55 -20.07 -22.12
CA LYS A 604 -20.53 -18.71 -22.71
C LYS A 604 -19.47 -17.80 -22.05
N GLN A 605 -18.87 -18.20 -20.93
CA GLN A 605 -17.96 -17.34 -20.16
C GLN A 605 -16.69 -16.98 -20.93
N ARG A 606 -16.41 -15.69 -21.06
CA ARG A 606 -15.15 -15.16 -21.62
C ARG A 606 -14.03 -15.20 -20.58
N LEU A 607 -13.48 -16.39 -20.35
CA LEU A 607 -12.41 -16.61 -19.38
C LEU A 607 -11.11 -15.88 -19.75
N TRP A 608 -10.41 -15.33 -18.75
CA TRP A 608 -9.04 -14.82 -18.93
C TRP A 608 -8.05 -15.96 -19.20
N LYS A 609 -6.93 -15.67 -19.88
CA LYS A 609 -5.96 -16.70 -20.33
C LYS A 609 -5.44 -17.61 -19.21
N HIS A 610 -5.21 -17.08 -18.02
CA HIS A 610 -4.77 -17.87 -16.87
C HIS A 610 -5.90 -18.69 -16.23
N ALA A 611 -7.15 -18.22 -16.29
CA ALA A 611 -8.33 -19.00 -15.90
C ALA A 611 -8.58 -20.17 -16.89
N GLN A 612 -8.48 -19.91 -18.20
CA GLN A 612 -8.53 -20.96 -19.24
C GLN A 612 -7.47 -22.04 -18.99
N ALA A 613 -6.23 -21.64 -18.69
CA ALA A 613 -5.14 -22.58 -18.39
C ALA A 613 -5.46 -23.49 -17.18
N ARG A 614 -6.06 -22.96 -16.10
CA ARG A 614 -6.46 -23.78 -14.95
C ARG A 614 -7.52 -24.83 -15.31
N GLN A 615 -8.53 -24.46 -16.11
CA GLN A 615 -9.56 -25.41 -16.55
C GLN A 615 -8.97 -26.53 -17.43
N HIS A 616 -8.10 -26.19 -18.39
CA HIS A 616 -7.43 -27.18 -19.24
C HIS A 616 -6.63 -28.21 -18.44
N THR A 617 -5.92 -27.79 -17.38
CA THR A 617 -5.16 -28.71 -16.51
C THR A 617 -6.05 -29.64 -15.68
N LYS A 618 -7.26 -29.22 -15.30
CA LYS A 618 -8.24 -30.05 -14.57
C LYS A 618 -8.95 -31.09 -15.46
N GLY A 619 -8.86 -30.98 -16.79
CA GLY A 619 -9.43 -31.94 -17.75
C GLY A 619 -10.96 -32.00 -17.78
N GLN A 620 -11.63 -30.95 -17.31
CA GLN A 620 -13.10 -30.87 -17.22
C GLN A 620 -13.70 -30.04 -18.36
N GLU A 621 -14.96 -30.34 -18.71
CA GLU A 621 -15.81 -29.41 -19.46
C GLU A 621 -16.04 -28.11 -18.67
N SER A 622 -16.50 -27.07 -19.37
CA SER A 622 -16.61 -25.70 -18.87
C SER A 622 -17.23 -25.59 -17.46
N THR A 623 -16.38 -25.34 -16.46
CA THR A 623 -16.81 -25.17 -15.06
C THR A 623 -17.25 -23.73 -14.77
N PRO A 624 -18.17 -23.50 -13.82
CA PRO A 624 -18.53 -22.15 -13.40
C PRO A 624 -17.34 -21.44 -12.73
N VAL A 625 -17.07 -20.19 -13.12
CA VAL A 625 -15.95 -19.38 -12.63
C VAL A 625 -16.45 -18.04 -12.08
N LEU A 626 -15.84 -17.60 -10.99
CA LEU A 626 -15.96 -16.25 -10.46
C LEU A 626 -14.85 -15.37 -11.07
N GLN A 627 -15.20 -14.26 -11.71
CA GLN A 627 -14.26 -13.26 -12.19
C GLN A 627 -14.65 -11.88 -11.66
N ILE A 628 -13.70 -11.20 -11.00
CA ILE A 628 -13.91 -9.90 -10.36
C ILE A 628 -12.87 -8.92 -10.90
N VAL A 629 -13.32 -7.78 -11.42
CA VAL A 629 -12.49 -6.61 -11.70
C VAL A 629 -12.82 -5.55 -10.66
N SER A 630 -11.80 -4.90 -10.08
CA SER A 630 -12.00 -3.81 -9.13
C SER A 630 -11.19 -2.59 -9.55
N TYR A 631 -11.90 -1.48 -9.77
CA TYR A 631 -11.31 -0.21 -10.16
C TYR A 631 -10.54 0.46 -9.02
N GLY A 632 -9.52 1.25 -9.36
CA GLY A 632 -8.71 2.00 -8.39
C GLY A 632 -7.63 1.17 -7.68
N SER A 633 -7.32 -0.04 -8.17
CA SER A 633 -6.21 -0.87 -7.66
C SER A 633 -4.84 -0.23 -7.85
N GLU A 634 -4.71 0.74 -8.76
CA GLU A 634 -3.49 1.53 -8.94
C GLU A 634 -3.21 2.49 -7.76
N LEU A 635 -4.20 2.72 -6.88
CA LEU A 635 -4.11 3.62 -5.72
C LEU A 635 -3.76 2.89 -4.40
N SER A 636 -3.70 1.55 -4.40
CA SER A 636 -3.34 0.75 -3.22
C SER A 636 -2.55 -0.52 -3.61
N ASN A 637 -2.03 -1.27 -2.63
CA ASN A 637 -1.19 -2.46 -2.91
C ASN A 637 -2.00 -3.69 -3.39
N ARG A 638 -3.24 -3.48 -3.88
CA ARG A 638 -4.15 -4.55 -4.32
C ARG A 638 -4.05 -4.81 -5.82
N GLY A 639 -4.42 -6.01 -6.25
CA GLY A 639 -4.52 -6.37 -7.66
C GLY A 639 -5.83 -5.86 -8.30
N PRO A 640 -5.84 -5.55 -9.61
CA PRO A 640 -7.04 -5.11 -10.35
C PRO A 640 -8.08 -6.20 -10.56
N THR A 641 -7.67 -7.47 -10.45
CA THR A 641 -8.44 -8.63 -10.85
C THR A 641 -8.30 -9.78 -9.87
N PHE A 642 -9.38 -10.51 -9.66
CA PHE A 642 -9.40 -11.78 -8.93
C PHE A 642 -10.25 -12.81 -9.68
N ASP A 643 -9.84 -14.08 -9.66
CA ASP A 643 -10.62 -15.17 -10.23
C ASP A 643 -10.34 -16.52 -9.55
N MET A 644 -11.40 -17.31 -9.41
CA MET A 644 -11.40 -18.66 -8.84
C MET A 644 -12.53 -19.49 -9.45
N ASP A 645 -12.41 -20.82 -9.41
CA ASP A 645 -13.48 -21.68 -9.89
C ASP A 645 -14.55 -21.77 -8.78
N ILE A 646 -15.85 -21.75 -9.10
CA ILE A 646 -16.91 -21.80 -8.06
C ILE A 646 -16.83 -23.09 -7.25
N SER A 647 -16.35 -24.18 -7.87
CA SER A 647 -16.04 -25.45 -7.19
C SER A 647 -14.99 -25.32 -6.08
N ASP A 648 -14.11 -24.31 -6.13
CA ASP A 648 -13.09 -24.11 -5.11
C ASP A 648 -13.70 -23.64 -3.76
N PHE A 649 -14.98 -23.21 -3.73
CA PHE A 649 -15.75 -23.00 -2.51
C PHE A 649 -16.35 -24.29 -1.91
N ILE A 650 -16.28 -25.43 -2.60
CA ILE A 650 -16.91 -26.69 -2.18
C ILE A 650 -15.87 -27.62 -1.52
N ASP A 651 -16.28 -28.32 -0.47
CA ASP A 651 -15.51 -29.33 0.25
C ASP A 651 -16.37 -30.59 0.40
N GLY A 652 -16.18 -31.57 -0.49
CA GLY A 652 -17.11 -32.69 -0.65
C GLY A 652 -18.43 -32.21 -1.29
N ASP A 653 -19.55 -32.40 -0.59
CA ASP A 653 -20.89 -31.97 -1.03
C ASP A 653 -21.38 -30.68 -0.32
N GLN A 654 -20.50 -29.97 0.38
CA GLN A 654 -20.86 -28.82 1.23
C GLN A 654 -19.97 -27.59 0.97
N PRO A 655 -20.47 -26.35 1.18
CA PRO A 655 -19.61 -25.17 1.11
C PRO A 655 -18.56 -25.20 2.23
N MET A 656 -17.33 -24.81 1.91
CA MET A 656 -16.17 -24.88 2.81
C MET A 656 -16.38 -24.14 4.15
N SER A 657 -15.55 -24.44 5.15
CA SER A 657 -15.56 -23.68 6.40
C SER A 657 -15.06 -22.25 6.19
N TYR A 658 -15.61 -21.30 6.96
CA TYR A 658 -15.13 -19.91 6.93
C TYR A 658 -13.63 -19.80 7.31
N GLU A 659 -13.12 -20.70 8.14
CA GLU A 659 -11.69 -20.78 8.46
C GLU A 659 -10.84 -21.15 7.23
N LYS A 660 -11.30 -22.11 6.41
CA LYS A 660 -10.63 -22.51 5.16
C LYS A 660 -10.64 -21.35 4.15
N ALA A 661 -11.76 -20.64 4.03
CA ALA A 661 -11.89 -19.45 3.18
C ALA A 661 -10.96 -18.31 3.63
N ARG A 662 -10.94 -18.00 4.93
CA ARG A 662 -10.04 -16.98 5.51
C ARG A 662 -8.58 -17.31 5.26
N LYS A 663 -8.19 -18.58 5.45
CA LYS A 663 -6.84 -19.07 5.13
C LYS A 663 -6.53 -19.00 3.64
N TYR A 664 -7.51 -19.19 2.75
CA TYR A 664 -7.34 -19.06 1.30
C TYR A 664 -7.10 -17.61 0.87
N PHE A 665 -8.00 -16.68 1.23
CA PHE A 665 -7.86 -15.26 0.85
C PHE A 665 -6.67 -14.54 1.53
N ALA A 666 -6.13 -15.09 2.62
CA ALA A 666 -4.93 -14.56 3.26
C ALA A 666 -3.60 -14.94 2.58
N GLN A 667 -3.59 -15.82 1.56
CA GLN A 667 -2.35 -16.31 0.92
C GLN A 667 -1.65 -15.26 0.05
N ASP A 668 -2.43 -14.40 -0.62
CA ASP A 668 -1.92 -13.34 -1.47
C ASP A 668 -2.44 -11.99 -0.96
N PRO A 669 -1.60 -11.18 -0.26
CA PRO A 669 -2.03 -9.91 0.30
C PRO A 669 -2.58 -8.93 -0.75
N SER A 670 -2.12 -9.02 -2.00
CA SER A 670 -2.62 -8.20 -3.11
C SER A 670 -4.03 -8.60 -3.56
N GLN A 671 -4.45 -9.84 -3.30
CA GLN A 671 -5.81 -10.34 -3.61
C GLN A 671 -6.71 -10.46 -2.38
N ARG A 672 -6.22 -10.17 -1.17
CA ARG A 672 -7.00 -10.27 0.08
C ARG A 672 -8.31 -9.47 0.06
N TRP A 673 -8.38 -8.38 -0.69
CA TRP A 673 -9.61 -7.59 -0.90
C TRP A 673 -10.75 -8.40 -1.52
N ALA A 674 -10.44 -9.44 -2.30
CA ALA A 674 -11.46 -10.30 -2.90
C ALA A 674 -12.30 -11.03 -1.85
N ALA A 675 -11.81 -11.19 -0.61
CA ALA A 675 -12.58 -11.76 0.50
C ALA A 675 -13.89 -10.99 0.78
N TYR A 676 -13.90 -9.66 0.65
CA TYR A 676 -15.10 -8.84 0.85
C TYR A 676 -16.17 -9.10 -0.22
N VAL A 677 -15.76 -9.44 -1.45
CA VAL A 677 -16.68 -9.62 -2.59
C VAL A 677 -17.03 -11.11 -2.74
N ALA A 678 -16.02 -11.95 -2.94
CA ALA A 678 -16.16 -13.40 -3.10
C ALA A 678 -16.68 -14.09 -1.83
N GLY A 679 -16.44 -13.51 -0.64
CA GLY A 679 -17.01 -14.00 0.62
C GLY A 679 -18.54 -13.88 0.69
N THR A 680 -19.16 -12.92 -0.01
CA THR A 680 -20.63 -12.80 -0.08
C THR A 680 -21.25 -14.07 -0.67
N ILE A 681 -20.64 -14.63 -1.73
CA ILE A 681 -21.06 -15.88 -2.38
C ILE A 681 -21.01 -17.03 -1.38
N LEU A 682 -19.88 -17.21 -0.68
CA LEU A 682 -19.74 -18.27 0.33
C LEU A 682 -20.74 -18.14 1.48
N VAL A 683 -21.01 -16.91 1.95
CA VAL A 683 -22.02 -16.66 2.99
C VAL A 683 -23.43 -17.00 2.48
N LEU A 684 -23.80 -16.61 1.26
CA LEU A 684 -25.09 -16.99 0.65
C LEU A 684 -25.21 -18.52 0.49
N MET A 685 -24.12 -19.22 0.14
CA MET A 685 -24.10 -20.69 0.07
C MET A 685 -24.29 -21.35 1.45
N LYS A 686 -23.68 -20.83 2.52
CA LYS A 686 -23.75 -21.42 3.87
C LYS A 686 -25.00 -21.08 4.64
N GLU A 687 -25.42 -19.81 4.61
CA GLU A 687 -26.49 -19.30 5.46
C GLU A 687 -27.87 -19.42 4.81
N LEU A 688 -27.95 -19.29 3.47
CA LEU A 688 -29.20 -19.35 2.70
C LEU A 688 -29.28 -20.58 1.76
N GLY A 689 -28.25 -21.43 1.71
CA GLY A 689 -28.25 -22.65 0.90
C GLY A 689 -28.17 -22.43 -0.61
N VAL A 690 -27.79 -21.22 -1.06
CA VAL A 690 -27.80 -20.83 -2.48
C VAL A 690 -26.79 -21.66 -3.28
N ARG A 691 -27.21 -22.15 -4.46
CA ARG A 691 -26.35 -22.89 -5.39
C ARG A 691 -26.01 -22.02 -6.60
N PHE A 692 -24.71 -21.90 -6.87
CA PHE A 692 -24.17 -21.11 -7.97
C PHE A 692 -23.72 -22.03 -9.11
N GLU A 693 -24.65 -22.36 -10.01
CA GLU A 693 -24.43 -23.26 -11.17
C GLU A 693 -23.93 -22.52 -12.42
N SER A 694 -23.83 -21.19 -12.35
CA SER A 694 -23.41 -20.30 -13.44
C SER A 694 -22.15 -19.54 -13.04
N SER A 695 -21.36 -19.13 -14.03
CA SER A 695 -20.24 -18.20 -13.82
C SER A 695 -20.77 -16.83 -13.37
N ILE A 696 -19.96 -16.10 -12.62
CA ILE A 696 -20.31 -14.80 -12.08
C ILE A 696 -19.21 -13.79 -12.43
N SER A 697 -19.61 -12.76 -13.17
CA SER A 697 -18.77 -11.67 -13.62
C SER A 697 -19.11 -10.41 -12.81
N LEU A 698 -18.15 -9.87 -12.04
CA LEU A 698 -18.34 -8.68 -11.19
C LEU A 698 -17.37 -7.54 -11.55
N LEU A 699 -17.89 -6.33 -11.74
CA LEU A 699 -17.13 -5.10 -11.78
C LEU A 699 -17.43 -4.26 -10.54
N VAL A 700 -16.40 -3.94 -9.75
CA VAL A 700 -16.48 -3.12 -8.54
C VAL A 700 -15.82 -1.76 -8.80
N SER A 701 -16.54 -0.67 -8.50
CA SER A 701 -16.02 0.70 -8.54
C SER A 701 -16.45 1.43 -7.27
N SER A 702 -15.53 2.08 -6.56
CA SER A 702 -15.88 2.78 -5.31
C SER A 702 -15.24 4.15 -5.21
N ALA A 703 -16.07 5.14 -4.86
CA ALA A 703 -15.64 6.46 -4.44
C ALA A 703 -15.44 6.56 -2.91
N VAL A 704 -15.79 5.52 -2.14
CA VAL A 704 -15.63 5.52 -0.67
C VAL A 704 -14.14 5.40 -0.32
N PRO A 705 -13.55 6.36 0.43
CA PRO A 705 -12.13 6.35 0.73
C PRO A 705 -11.64 5.11 1.51
N GLU A 706 -10.76 4.32 0.88
CA GLU A 706 -10.16 3.12 1.49
C GLU A 706 -9.38 3.46 2.78
N GLY A 707 -9.68 2.74 3.88
CA GLY A 707 -8.92 2.80 5.13
C GLY A 707 -9.07 4.07 5.97
N LYS A 708 -10.00 4.98 5.60
CA LYS A 708 -10.23 6.27 6.28
C LYS A 708 -11.24 6.24 7.44
N GLY A 709 -11.75 5.06 7.80
CA GLY A 709 -12.76 4.91 8.87
C GLY A 709 -14.18 5.33 8.46
N VAL A 710 -14.50 5.23 7.17
CA VAL A 710 -15.81 5.60 6.58
C VAL A 710 -16.52 4.40 5.91
N SER A 711 -16.27 3.21 6.44
CA SER A 711 -16.97 1.96 6.07
C SER A 711 -16.83 1.53 4.60
N SER A 712 -15.64 1.69 4.02
CA SER A 712 -15.35 1.24 2.65
C SER A 712 -15.49 -0.28 2.45
N SER A 713 -15.24 -1.12 3.47
CA SER A 713 -15.47 -2.57 3.40
C SER A 713 -16.96 -2.90 3.31
N ALA A 714 -17.75 -2.46 4.29
CA ALA A 714 -19.20 -2.66 4.33
C ALA A 714 -19.92 -2.10 3.09
N SER A 715 -19.47 -0.97 2.54
CA SER A 715 -19.98 -0.43 1.26
C SER A 715 -19.75 -1.41 0.10
N VAL A 716 -18.55 -2.01 -0.01
CA VAL A 716 -18.24 -3.03 -1.04
C VAL A 716 -19.04 -4.32 -0.80
N GLU A 717 -19.15 -4.80 0.43
CA GLU A 717 -19.90 -6.01 0.77
C GLU A 717 -21.39 -5.87 0.46
N VAL A 718 -22.02 -4.77 0.90
CA VAL A 718 -23.46 -4.51 0.71
C VAL A 718 -23.79 -4.32 -0.76
N ALA A 719 -22.98 -3.57 -1.52
CA ALA A 719 -23.19 -3.42 -2.96
C ALA A 719 -23.02 -4.76 -3.70
N SER A 720 -21.99 -5.54 -3.35
CA SER A 720 -21.75 -6.85 -3.97
C SER A 720 -22.87 -7.84 -3.67
N MET A 721 -23.28 -7.97 -2.40
CA MET A 721 -24.33 -8.90 -1.99
C MET A 721 -25.69 -8.50 -2.57
N SER A 722 -26.00 -7.20 -2.64
CA SER A 722 -27.24 -6.71 -3.24
C SER A 722 -27.32 -7.07 -4.73
N ALA A 723 -26.26 -6.82 -5.50
CA ALA A 723 -26.26 -7.14 -6.93
C ALA A 723 -26.30 -8.66 -7.19
N ILE A 724 -25.59 -9.47 -6.40
CA ILE A 724 -25.64 -10.94 -6.49
C ILE A 724 -27.03 -11.47 -6.11
N ALA A 725 -27.64 -10.95 -5.05
CA ALA A 725 -28.99 -11.32 -4.63
C ALA A 725 -30.02 -11.04 -5.74
N SER A 726 -30.00 -9.83 -6.32
CA SER A 726 -30.87 -9.46 -7.45
C SER A 726 -30.63 -10.36 -8.67
N ALA A 727 -29.37 -10.60 -9.07
CA ALA A 727 -29.02 -11.45 -10.21
C ALA A 727 -29.42 -12.93 -10.04
N HIS A 728 -29.71 -13.35 -8.80
CA HIS A 728 -30.16 -14.70 -8.45
C HIS A 728 -31.63 -14.77 -8.00
N GLY A 729 -32.38 -13.65 -8.04
CA GLY A 729 -33.78 -13.59 -7.61
C GLY A 729 -34.00 -13.86 -6.13
N LEU A 730 -33.01 -13.52 -5.28
CA LEU A 730 -33.10 -13.69 -3.82
C LEU A 730 -33.77 -12.46 -3.19
N ASP A 731 -34.87 -12.68 -2.49
CA ASP A 731 -35.50 -11.67 -1.64
C ASP A 731 -34.83 -11.70 -0.25
N ILE A 732 -34.08 -10.64 0.07
CA ILE A 732 -33.32 -10.50 1.32
C ILE A 732 -33.60 -9.10 1.87
N SER A 733 -34.10 -9.00 3.11
CA SER A 733 -34.35 -7.68 3.71
C SER A 733 -33.04 -6.91 3.95
N PRO A 734 -33.03 -5.56 3.89
CA PRO A 734 -31.81 -4.78 4.11
C PRO A 734 -31.09 -5.08 5.44
N ARG A 735 -31.86 -5.39 6.50
CA ARG A 735 -31.32 -5.81 7.80
C ARG A 735 -30.62 -7.16 7.74
N GLU A 736 -31.22 -8.15 7.07
CA GLU A 736 -30.62 -9.48 6.93
C GLU A 736 -29.39 -9.43 6.01
N LEU A 737 -29.46 -8.65 4.93
CA LEU A 737 -28.33 -8.40 4.03
C LEU A 737 -27.14 -7.80 4.80
N ALA A 738 -27.39 -6.79 5.65
CA ALA A 738 -26.35 -6.22 6.51
C ALA A 738 -25.74 -7.25 7.48
N LEU A 739 -26.56 -8.13 8.08
CA LEU A 739 -26.09 -9.22 8.96
C LEU A 739 -25.29 -10.29 8.22
N LEU A 740 -25.65 -10.60 6.97
CA LEU A 740 -24.90 -11.51 6.11
C LEU A 740 -23.56 -10.88 5.68
N CYS A 741 -23.53 -9.61 5.29
CA CYS A 741 -22.28 -8.87 5.08
C CYS A 741 -21.39 -8.87 6.33
N GLN A 742 -21.96 -8.66 7.53
CA GLN A 742 -21.20 -8.73 8.78
C GLN A 742 -20.55 -10.11 9.02
N LYS A 743 -21.18 -11.21 8.55
CA LYS A 743 -20.58 -12.55 8.55
C LYS A 743 -19.42 -12.69 7.56
N VAL A 744 -19.46 -11.99 6.42
CA VAL A 744 -18.33 -11.92 5.47
C VAL A 744 -17.11 -11.31 6.17
N GLU A 745 -17.26 -10.11 6.74
CA GLU A 745 -16.15 -9.39 7.38
C GLU A 745 -15.59 -10.16 8.60
N ASN A 746 -16.46 -10.64 9.50
CA ASN A 746 -16.04 -11.38 10.69
C ASN A 746 -15.43 -12.75 10.39
N HIS A 747 -16.04 -13.54 9.50
CA HIS A 747 -15.68 -14.95 9.35
C HIS A 747 -14.79 -15.24 8.14
N VAL A 748 -15.00 -14.57 6.99
CA VAL A 748 -14.23 -14.77 5.76
C VAL A 748 -13.01 -13.85 5.71
N VAL A 749 -13.18 -12.54 5.95
CA VAL A 749 -12.07 -11.57 5.97
C VAL A 749 -11.25 -11.67 7.25
N GLY A 750 -11.93 -11.96 8.37
CA GLY A 750 -11.34 -12.10 9.70
C GLY A 750 -11.17 -10.78 10.47
N ALA A 751 -11.90 -9.72 10.08
CA ALA A 751 -11.91 -8.45 10.79
C ALA A 751 -13.09 -8.44 11.79
N PRO A 752 -12.85 -8.26 13.10
CA PRO A 752 -13.83 -8.59 14.14
C PRO A 752 -14.87 -7.48 14.38
N CYS A 753 -15.47 -6.90 13.34
CA CYS A 753 -16.36 -5.74 13.38
C CYS A 753 -17.72 -6.00 14.10
N GLY A 754 -18.35 -4.92 14.56
CA GLY A 754 -19.79 -4.91 14.85
C GLY A 754 -20.61 -4.76 13.57
N VAL A 755 -21.90 -4.46 13.71
CA VAL A 755 -22.87 -4.48 12.59
C VAL A 755 -23.17 -3.09 12.00
N MET A 756 -22.66 -2.05 12.66
CA MET A 756 -23.01 -0.64 12.44
C MET A 756 -22.72 -0.16 11.01
N ASP A 757 -21.58 -0.59 10.46
CA ASP A 757 -21.10 -0.22 9.13
C ASP A 757 -22.03 -0.76 8.04
N GLN A 758 -22.29 -2.07 8.05
CA GLN A 758 -23.18 -2.76 7.11
C GLN A 758 -24.62 -2.27 7.25
N MET A 759 -25.11 -2.06 8.47
CA MET A 759 -26.49 -1.61 8.70
C MET A 759 -26.71 -0.17 8.20
N THR A 760 -25.74 0.73 8.38
CA THR A 760 -25.86 2.09 7.84
C THR A 760 -25.78 2.11 6.31
N SER A 761 -24.94 1.26 5.74
CA SER A 761 -24.81 1.07 4.29
C SER A 761 -26.09 0.52 3.65
N ALA A 762 -26.79 -0.42 4.31
CA ALA A 762 -28.01 -1.06 3.78
C ALA A 762 -29.32 -0.34 4.13
N CYS A 763 -29.43 0.28 5.32
CA CYS A 763 -30.69 0.82 5.86
C CYS A 763 -30.71 2.35 6.03
N GLY A 764 -29.61 3.05 5.73
CA GLY A 764 -29.51 4.50 5.91
C GLY A 764 -30.15 5.30 4.77
N GLU A 765 -30.80 6.42 5.10
CA GLU A 765 -31.28 7.42 4.12
C GLU A 765 -30.36 8.64 4.08
N ALA A 766 -30.24 9.26 2.90
CA ALA A 766 -29.44 10.47 2.71
C ALA A 766 -29.97 11.64 3.56
N ASN A 767 -29.05 12.36 4.21
CA ASN A 767 -29.33 13.50 5.11
C ASN A 767 -30.11 13.16 6.41
N LYS A 768 -30.20 11.89 6.80
CA LYS A 768 -30.77 11.44 8.07
C LYS A 768 -29.76 10.66 8.91
N LEU A 769 -29.98 10.61 10.22
CA LEU A 769 -29.23 9.73 11.12
C LEU A 769 -30.02 8.42 11.31
N LEU A 770 -29.41 7.29 10.97
CA LEU A 770 -29.91 5.97 11.33
C LEU A 770 -29.70 5.74 12.84
N ALA A 771 -30.80 5.64 13.57
CA ALA A 771 -30.81 5.24 14.97
C ALA A 771 -30.95 3.71 15.06
N MET A 772 -29.97 3.04 15.66
CA MET A 772 -29.98 1.58 15.80
C MET A 772 -29.32 1.09 17.09
N VAL A 773 -29.80 -0.04 17.59
CA VAL A 773 -29.20 -0.79 18.71
C VAL A 773 -28.35 -1.90 18.12
N CYS A 774 -27.03 -1.85 18.36
CA CYS A 774 -26.08 -2.70 17.64
C CYS A 774 -26.16 -4.20 17.98
N GLN A 775 -26.85 -4.58 19.05
CA GLN A 775 -27.27 -5.95 19.35
C GLN A 775 -28.69 -5.90 19.93
N PRO A 776 -29.70 -6.60 19.36
CA PRO A 776 -29.63 -7.62 18.30
C PRO A 776 -29.67 -7.04 16.87
N ALA A 777 -28.98 -5.93 16.61
CA ALA A 777 -28.98 -5.21 15.33
C ALA A 777 -30.39 -4.72 14.93
N GLU A 778 -31.00 -3.94 15.81
CA GLU A 778 -32.35 -3.41 15.65
C GLU A 778 -32.30 -1.96 15.14
N VAL A 779 -33.00 -1.66 14.05
CA VAL A 779 -33.17 -0.29 13.55
C VAL A 779 -34.36 0.32 14.27
N LEU A 780 -34.13 1.38 15.04
CA LEU A 780 -35.18 2.11 15.76
C LEU A 780 -35.88 3.14 14.86
N GLY A 781 -35.20 3.61 13.81
CA GLY A 781 -35.74 4.53 12.82
C GLY A 781 -34.69 5.47 12.24
N LEU A 782 -35.18 6.45 11.49
CA LEU A 782 -34.38 7.52 10.90
C LEU A 782 -34.74 8.83 11.59
N VAL A 783 -33.72 9.59 11.98
CA VAL A 783 -33.84 10.87 12.67
C VAL A 783 -33.43 11.98 11.70
N ASP A 784 -34.32 12.94 11.45
CA ASP A 784 -34.03 14.10 10.62
C ASP A 784 -32.96 14.99 11.27
N ILE A 785 -32.04 15.53 10.46
CA ILE A 785 -31.00 16.44 10.95
C ILE A 785 -31.59 17.85 11.01
N PRO A 786 -31.63 18.52 12.18
CA PRO A 786 -32.16 19.87 12.29
C PRO A 786 -31.48 20.83 11.30
N SER A 787 -32.24 21.71 10.66
CA SER A 787 -31.79 22.49 9.50
C SER A 787 -30.56 23.37 9.77
N HIS A 788 -30.31 23.72 11.04
CA HIS A 788 -29.19 24.51 11.53
C HIS A 788 -27.95 23.69 11.95
N ILE A 789 -28.00 22.35 11.90
CA ILE A 789 -26.91 21.43 12.25
C ILE A 789 -26.34 20.79 10.97
N ARG A 790 -25.01 20.60 10.92
CA ARG A 790 -24.32 19.85 9.85
C ARG A 790 -23.16 19.06 10.44
N PHE A 791 -22.94 17.84 9.93
CA PHE A 791 -21.82 16.98 10.30
C PHE A 791 -20.74 17.01 9.22
N TRP A 792 -19.46 16.94 9.64
CA TRP A 792 -18.30 17.01 8.76
C TRP A 792 -17.33 15.89 9.12
N GLY A 793 -17.06 14.98 8.17
CA GLY A 793 -15.97 14.02 8.29
C GLY A 793 -14.64 14.68 7.92
N ILE A 794 -13.73 14.81 8.88
CA ILE A 794 -12.38 15.32 8.64
C ILE A 794 -11.41 14.15 8.75
N ASP A 795 -10.82 13.73 7.62
CA ASP A 795 -9.71 12.78 7.60
C ASP A 795 -8.60 13.25 8.57
N SER A 796 -8.05 12.36 9.37
CA SER A 796 -6.94 12.64 10.31
C SER A 796 -5.56 12.43 9.67
N GLY A 797 -5.50 11.75 8.53
CA GLY A 797 -4.29 11.23 7.91
C GLY A 797 -3.90 9.84 8.40
N ILE A 798 -4.49 9.35 9.50
CA ILE A 798 -4.24 8.02 10.05
C ILE A 798 -5.01 6.99 9.22
N ARG A 799 -4.30 5.99 8.68
CA ARG A 799 -4.91 4.83 8.04
C ARG A 799 -5.20 3.77 9.10
N HIS A 800 -6.43 3.24 9.13
CA HIS A 800 -6.69 2.00 9.86
C HIS A 800 -6.01 0.84 9.13
N SER A 801 -5.36 -0.06 9.87
CA SER A 801 -4.78 -1.27 9.26
C SER A 801 -5.90 -2.25 8.88
N VAL A 802 -5.82 -2.81 7.67
CA VAL A 802 -6.83 -3.74 7.09
C VAL A 802 -6.98 -5.04 7.91
N GLY A 803 -6.12 -5.27 8.91
CA GLY A 803 -6.20 -6.40 9.83
C GLY A 803 -6.98 -6.15 11.13
N GLY A 804 -7.43 -4.91 11.40
CA GLY A 804 -8.24 -4.60 12.59
C GLY A 804 -7.58 -4.92 13.94
N ALA A 805 -6.25 -5.06 14.00
CA ALA A 805 -5.54 -5.64 15.14
C ALA A 805 -5.60 -4.80 16.44
N ASP A 806 -5.80 -3.49 16.31
CA ASP A 806 -6.04 -2.58 17.43
C ASP A 806 -7.50 -2.69 17.90
N TYR A 807 -8.44 -2.57 16.96
CA TYR A 807 -9.87 -2.73 17.20
C TYR A 807 -10.19 -4.05 17.91
N GLY A 808 -9.66 -5.18 17.41
CA GLY A 808 -9.85 -6.50 18.00
C GLY A 808 -9.34 -6.60 19.43
N SER A 809 -8.26 -5.87 19.77
CA SER A 809 -7.76 -5.80 21.14
C SER A 809 -8.68 -5.01 22.08
N VAL A 810 -9.35 -3.97 21.57
CA VAL A 810 -10.34 -3.21 22.35
C VAL A 810 -11.64 -4.00 22.50
N ARG A 811 -12.07 -4.74 21.47
CA ARG A 811 -13.18 -5.70 21.57
C ARG A 811 -12.89 -6.76 22.64
N ILE A 812 -11.73 -7.42 22.59
CA ILE A 812 -11.31 -8.37 23.63
C ILE A 812 -11.31 -7.72 25.02
N GLY A 813 -10.72 -6.54 25.18
CA GLY A 813 -10.68 -5.83 26.46
C GLY A 813 -12.07 -5.50 27.03
N ALA A 814 -13.03 -5.14 26.17
CA ALA A 814 -14.41 -4.87 26.57
C ALA A 814 -15.12 -6.16 27.01
N PHE A 815 -15.01 -7.26 26.26
CA PHE A 815 -15.58 -8.56 26.63
C PHE A 815 -14.94 -9.14 27.91
N MET A 816 -13.62 -8.97 28.10
CA MET A 816 -12.95 -9.27 29.37
C MET A 816 -13.56 -8.47 30.53
N GLY A 817 -13.79 -7.17 30.35
CA GLY A 817 -14.41 -6.31 31.35
C GLY A 817 -15.84 -6.73 31.70
N ARG A 818 -16.65 -7.10 30.69
CA ARG A 818 -17.99 -7.68 30.87
C ARG A 818 -17.95 -8.94 31.74
N LYS A 819 -17.04 -9.88 31.43
CA LYS A 819 -16.86 -11.12 32.19
C LYS A 819 -16.46 -10.87 33.66
N ILE A 820 -15.57 -9.91 33.89
CA ILE A 820 -15.15 -9.51 35.24
C ILE A 820 -16.32 -8.89 36.02
N ILE A 821 -17.10 -7.99 35.39
CA ILE A 821 -18.28 -7.38 36.02
C ILE A 821 -19.31 -8.46 36.40
N GLY A 822 -19.70 -9.33 35.46
CA GLY A 822 -20.68 -10.39 35.72
C GLY A 822 -20.25 -11.32 36.85
N SER A 823 -19.01 -11.81 36.80
CA SER A 823 -18.44 -12.64 37.87
C SER A 823 -18.38 -11.91 39.23
N THR A 824 -18.16 -10.60 39.23
CA THR A 824 -18.16 -9.78 40.46
C THR A 824 -19.57 -9.66 41.03
N ALA A 825 -20.57 -9.37 40.19
CA ALA A 825 -21.97 -9.32 40.59
C ALA A 825 -22.46 -10.69 41.14
N SER A 826 -22.15 -11.80 40.47
CA SER A 826 -22.42 -13.16 40.96
C SER A 826 -21.79 -13.45 42.33
N THR A 827 -20.68 -12.80 42.67
CA THR A 827 -20.00 -12.96 43.97
C THR A 827 -20.63 -12.08 45.06
N MET A 828 -21.20 -10.93 44.70
CA MET A 828 -21.89 -10.01 45.61
C MET A 828 -23.30 -10.49 45.96
N LEU A 829 -23.97 -11.19 45.04
CA LEU A 829 -25.33 -11.73 45.22
C LEU A 829 -25.54 -12.49 46.56
N PRO A 830 -24.77 -13.53 46.90
CA PRO A 830 -24.94 -14.25 48.17
C PRO A 830 -24.72 -13.40 49.43
N GLN A 831 -23.92 -12.33 49.32
CA GLN A 831 -23.62 -11.44 50.45
C GLN A 831 -24.79 -10.47 50.73
N SER A 832 -25.51 -10.02 49.69
CA SER A 832 -26.71 -9.19 49.84
C SER A 832 -27.86 -9.94 50.53
N VAL A 833 -28.21 -11.14 50.03
CA VAL A 833 -29.27 -12.00 50.59
C VAL A 833 -29.00 -12.42 52.04
N SER A 834 -27.71 -12.48 52.44
CA SER A 834 -27.33 -12.82 53.83
C SER A 834 -27.56 -11.66 54.82
N ILE A 835 -27.67 -10.42 54.34
CA ILE A 835 -27.93 -9.22 55.18
C ILE A 835 -29.44 -8.98 55.33
N ALA A 836 -30.19 -9.11 54.23
CA ALA A 836 -31.64 -8.94 54.19
C ALA A 836 -32.41 -9.87 55.16
N ASN A 837 -31.87 -11.05 55.45
CA ASN A 837 -32.45 -11.99 56.44
C ASN A 837 -32.41 -11.50 57.91
N GLY A 838 -31.88 -10.29 58.19
CA GLY A 838 -31.74 -9.74 59.53
C GLY A 838 -32.49 -8.43 59.83
N MET A 839 -33.08 -7.75 58.83
CA MET A 839 -33.78 -6.47 59.00
C MET A 839 -35.08 -6.42 58.17
N ASN A 840 -35.91 -5.42 58.42
CA ASN A 840 -37.25 -5.31 57.83
C ASN A 840 -37.15 -4.85 56.35
N PRO A 841 -37.90 -5.45 55.41
CA PRO A 841 -37.80 -5.10 53.99
C PRO A 841 -38.56 -3.80 53.69
N ASP A 842 -37.83 -2.69 53.67
CA ASP A 842 -38.25 -1.50 52.91
C ASP A 842 -37.80 -1.67 51.44
N GLU A 843 -38.53 -1.05 50.51
CA GLU A 843 -38.50 -1.24 49.03
C GLU A 843 -37.13 -0.99 48.34
N LEU A 844 -36.06 -0.70 49.09
CA LEU A 844 -34.70 -0.40 48.62
C LEU A 844 -33.77 -1.62 48.52
N GLU A 845 -34.03 -2.74 49.23
CA GLU A 845 -33.17 -3.93 49.17
C GLU A 845 -33.52 -4.87 48.00
N GLU A 846 -34.78 -4.94 47.60
CA GLU A 846 -35.23 -5.77 46.45
C GLU A 846 -34.67 -5.23 45.13
N GLU A 847 -34.80 -3.93 44.85
CA GLU A 847 -34.18 -3.28 43.66
C GLU A 847 -32.66 -3.53 43.60
N GLY A 848 -31.99 -3.52 44.76
CA GLY A 848 -30.54 -3.75 44.84
C GLY A 848 -30.12 -5.17 44.43
N THR A 849 -30.97 -6.16 44.73
CA THR A 849 -30.74 -7.57 44.40
C THR A 849 -31.08 -7.86 42.94
N GLU A 850 -32.22 -7.38 42.43
CA GLU A 850 -32.61 -7.51 41.02
C GLU A 850 -31.57 -6.90 40.07
N LEU A 851 -31.03 -5.72 40.42
CA LEU A 851 -29.93 -5.11 39.67
C LEU A 851 -28.67 -5.98 39.66
N LEU A 852 -28.32 -6.63 40.77
CA LEU A 852 -27.17 -7.55 40.82
C LEU A 852 -27.41 -8.84 40.02
N GLU A 853 -28.65 -9.34 39.92
CA GLU A 853 -29.00 -10.47 39.05
C GLU A 853 -28.87 -10.11 37.56
N ALA A 854 -29.34 -8.93 37.17
CA ALA A 854 -29.14 -8.39 35.81
C ALA A 854 -27.66 -8.11 35.50
N GLU A 855 -26.88 -7.65 36.49
CA GLU A 855 -25.43 -7.44 36.34
C GLU A 855 -24.64 -8.76 36.29
N ALA A 856 -25.10 -9.81 36.97
CA ALA A 856 -24.52 -11.16 36.92
C ALA A 856 -24.77 -11.87 35.58
N SER A 857 -25.93 -11.58 34.96
CA SER A 857 -26.35 -12.10 33.64
C SER A 857 -26.11 -11.10 32.49
N LEU A 858 -25.20 -10.13 32.69
CA LEU A 858 -25.01 -9.00 31.79
C LEU A 858 -24.55 -9.38 30.37
N ASP A 859 -25.51 -9.46 29.45
CA ASP A 859 -25.24 -9.69 28.02
C ASP A 859 -24.42 -8.56 27.38
N TYR A 860 -24.73 -7.30 27.71
CA TYR A 860 -24.16 -6.13 27.05
C TYR A 860 -23.73 -5.05 28.05
N LEU A 861 -22.49 -4.57 27.90
CA LEU A 861 -21.94 -3.51 28.75
C LEU A 861 -22.82 -2.25 28.76
N CYS A 862 -23.45 -1.91 27.62
CA CYS A 862 -24.32 -0.76 27.48
C CYS A 862 -25.53 -0.73 28.43
N ASN A 863 -25.88 -1.87 29.05
CA ASN A 863 -27.01 -1.98 29.98
C ASN A 863 -26.67 -1.47 31.39
N LEU A 864 -25.38 -1.33 31.73
CA LEU A 864 -24.95 -0.60 32.93
C LEU A 864 -25.13 0.90 32.75
N SER A 865 -25.57 1.59 33.80
CA SER A 865 -25.50 3.06 33.85
C SER A 865 -24.09 3.53 34.25
N PRO A 866 -23.63 4.70 33.76
CA PRO A 866 -22.34 5.26 34.17
C PRO A 866 -22.21 5.44 35.70
N HIS A 867 -23.30 5.83 36.38
CA HIS A 867 -23.32 5.96 37.85
C HIS A 867 -23.04 4.61 38.54
N ARG A 868 -23.74 3.55 38.13
CA ARG A 868 -23.58 2.21 38.70
C ARG A 868 -22.18 1.63 38.42
N TYR A 869 -21.66 1.87 37.21
CA TYR A 869 -20.29 1.52 36.84
C TYR A 869 -19.23 2.19 37.71
N GLU A 870 -19.31 3.51 37.92
CA GLU A 870 -18.33 4.24 38.74
C GLU A 870 -18.43 3.88 40.24
N ALA A 871 -19.64 3.62 40.73
CA ALA A 871 -19.88 3.24 42.13
C ALA A 871 -19.26 1.88 42.48
N LEU A 872 -19.45 0.86 41.64
CA LEU A 872 -19.07 -0.53 41.96
C LEU A 872 -17.86 -1.05 41.18
N TYR A 873 -17.79 -0.83 39.86
CA TYR A 873 -16.89 -1.60 38.99
C TYR A 873 -15.62 -0.86 38.54
N ALA A 874 -15.65 0.48 38.43
CA ALA A 874 -14.51 1.27 37.96
C ALA A 874 -13.24 1.15 38.82
N LYS A 875 -13.39 0.78 40.10
CA LYS A 875 -12.27 0.52 41.03
C LYS A 875 -11.81 -0.94 41.04
N ILE A 876 -12.63 -1.86 40.55
CA ILE A 876 -12.37 -3.31 40.53
C ILE A 876 -11.73 -3.73 39.20
N LEU A 877 -12.13 -3.09 38.09
CA LEU A 877 -11.55 -3.36 36.77
C LEU A 877 -10.09 -2.87 36.69
N PRO A 878 -9.16 -3.74 36.25
CA PRO A 878 -7.77 -3.34 36.02
C PRO A 878 -7.64 -2.49 34.76
N ASP A 879 -6.71 -1.55 34.74
CA ASP A 879 -6.43 -0.74 33.55
C ASP A 879 -5.99 -1.61 32.36
N SER A 880 -5.21 -2.66 32.62
CA SER A 880 -4.88 -3.72 31.65
C SER A 880 -4.69 -5.10 32.27
N MET A 881 -4.88 -6.18 31.49
CA MET A 881 -4.66 -7.57 31.91
C MET A 881 -4.02 -8.40 30.79
N LEU A 882 -3.06 -9.25 31.16
CA LEU A 882 -2.43 -10.23 30.27
C LEU A 882 -3.43 -11.34 29.91
N GLY A 883 -3.46 -11.76 28.63
CA GLY A 883 -4.38 -12.78 28.13
C GLY A 883 -4.30 -14.10 28.91
N GLU A 884 -3.09 -14.57 29.23
CA GLU A 884 -2.85 -15.77 30.05
C GLU A 884 -3.53 -15.65 31.43
N THR A 885 -3.24 -14.59 32.18
CA THR A 885 -3.82 -14.32 33.51
C THR A 885 -5.34 -14.20 33.49
N PHE A 886 -5.93 -13.68 32.41
CA PHE A 886 -7.38 -13.67 32.25
C PHE A 886 -7.93 -15.09 32.04
N LEU A 887 -7.32 -15.87 31.17
CA LEU A 887 -7.75 -17.23 30.83
C LEU A 887 -7.60 -18.20 32.02
N GLU A 888 -6.53 -18.09 32.82
CA GLU A 888 -6.37 -18.85 34.07
C GLU A 888 -7.51 -18.63 35.07
N LYS A 889 -8.08 -17.42 35.10
CA LYS A 889 -9.10 -17.02 36.07
C LYS A 889 -10.55 -17.18 35.56
N TYR A 890 -10.78 -16.96 34.26
CA TYR A 890 -12.13 -16.87 33.67
C TYR A 890 -12.40 -17.86 32.52
N ALA A 891 -11.41 -18.64 32.10
CA ALA A 891 -11.41 -19.60 30.98
C ALA A 891 -11.69 -19.02 29.58
N CYS A 892 -12.62 -18.07 29.42
CA CYS A 892 -12.87 -17.33 28.18
C CYS A 892 -13.65 -16.02 28.46
N HIS A 893 -13.77 -15.17 27.44
CA HIS A 893 -14.43 -13.85 27.48
C HIS A 893 -15.83 -13.83 26.84
N ASP A 894 -16.32 -15.00 26.39
CA ASP A 894 -17.62 -15.21 25.74
C ASP A 894 -17.90 -14.30 24.51
N ASP A 895 -16.91 -14.08 23.65
CA ASP A 895 -17.08 -13.49 22.31
C ASP A 895 -16.90 -14.57 21.23
N PRO A 896 -17.90 -14.83 20.37
CA PRO A 896 -17.78 -15.84 19.31
C PRO A 896 -16.86 -15.43 18.14
N VAL A 897 -16.41 -14.17 18.09
CA VAL A 897 -15.62 -13.63 16.96
C VAL A 897 -14.11 -13.56 17.25
N THR A 898 -13.72 -13.21 18.48
CA THR A 898 -12.31 -12.98 18.83
C THR A 898 -11.71 -14.10 19.69
N VAL A 899 -10.39 -14.27 19.59
CA VAL A 899 -9.61 -15.23 20.38
C VAL A 899 -8.54 -14.46 21.16
N ILE A 900 -8.38 -14.78 22.45
CA ILE A 900 -7.38 -14.17 23.32
C ILE A 900 -6.00 -14.75 22.98
N ASP A 901 -5.08 -13.91 22.49
CA ASP A 901 -3.64 -14.19 22.54
C ASP A 901 -3.16 -14.13 24.00
N THR A 902 -2.60 -15.24 24.49
CA THR A 902 -2.11 -15.38 25.87
C THR A 902 -0.98 -14.41 26.20
N LYS A 903 -0.16 -14.04 25.22
CA LYS A 903 1.04 -13.21 25.40
C LYS A 903 0.78 -11.71 25.30
N ARG A 904 -0.43 -11.31 24.88
CA ARG A 904 -0.80 -9.90 24.70
C ARG A 904 -1.46 -9.34 25.95
N ASN A 905 -1.13 -8.10 26.29
CA ASN A 905 -1.79 -7.32 27.33
C ASN A 905 -2.94 -6.51 26.71
N TYR A 906 -4.12 -6.52 27.34
CA TYR A 906 -5.33 -5.86 26.84
C TYR A 906 -5.77 -4.75 27.80
N GLY A 907 -6.16 -3.58 27.27
CA GLY A 907 -6.71 -2.49 28.07
C GLY A 907 -8.16 -2.79 28.48
N VAL A 908 -8.38 -3.35 29.67
CA VAL A 908 -9.69 -3.89 30.08
C VAL A 908 -10.64 -2.77 30.52
N LYS A 909 -10.29 -2.02 31.58
CA LYS A 909 -11.11 -0.91 32.08
C LYS A 909 -11.46 0.16 31.04
N PRO A 910 -10.54 0.72 30.23
CA PRO A 910 -10.90 1.73 29.23
C PRO A 910 -11.84 1.16 28.15
N ALA A 911 -11.62 -0.08 27.71
CA ALA A 911 -12.46 -0.73 26.70
C ALA A 911 -13.88 -1.03 27.23
N ALA A 912 -13.99 -1.46 28.49
CA ALA A 912 -15.28 -1.70 29.13
C ALA A 912 -16.06 -0.41 29.42
N ARG A 913 -15.35 0.67 29.77
CA ARG A 913 -15.93 1.98 30.06
C ARG A 913 -16.57 2.64 28.84
N HIS A 914 -15.97 2.50 27.65
CA HIS A 914 -16.41 3.20 26.45
C HIS A 914 -17.88 2.92 26.08
N PRO A 915 -18.33 1.66 25.88
CA PRO A 915 -19.75 1.33 25.64
C PRO A 915 -20.74 1.93 26.62
N ILE A 916 -20.44 1.89 27.92
CA ILE A 916 -21.32 2.35 29.01
C ILE A 916 -21.60 3.85 28.87
N TYR A 917 -20.51 4.62 28.73
CA TYR A 917 -20.58 6.07 28.62
C TYR A 917 -21.10 6.53 27.25
N GLU A 918 -20.73 5.84 26.18
CA GLU A 918 -21.15 6.17 24.83
C GLU A 918 -22.64 5.92 24.64
N ASN A 919 -23.18 4.77 25.07
CA ASN A 919 -24.62 4.50 25.04
C ASN A 919 -25.43 5.57 25.80
N PHE A 920 -24.96 5.98 26.98
CA PHE A 920 -25.58 7.07 27.73
C PHE A 920 -25.51 8.41 26.97
N ARG A 921 -24.35 8.75 26.39
CA ARG A 921 -24.18 9.96 25.58
C ARG A 921 -25.11 9.98 24.37
N VAL A 922 -25.26 8.85 23.66
CA VAL A 922 -26.16 8.74 22.50
C VAL A 922 -27.62 8.84 22.95
N LYS A 923 -28.05 8.15 24.01
CA LYS A 923 -29.44 8.24 24.54
C LYS A 923 -29.82 9.67 24.94
N VAL A 924 -28.94 10.37 25.66
CA VAL A 924 -29.16 11.78 26.03
C VAL A 924 -29.22 12.66 24.78
N SER A 925 -28.27 12.52 23.86
CA SER A 925 -28.21 13.36 22.65
C SER A 925 -29.38 13.11 21.70
N ASN A 926 -29.78 11.85 21.50
CA ASN A 926 -30.94 11.48 20.67
C ASN A 926 -32.23 12.12 21.21
N SER A 927 -32.38 12.21 22.53
CA SER A 927 -33.51 12.90 23.16
C SER A 927 -33.56 14.40 22.84
N PHE A 928 -32.40 15.05 22.61
CA PHE A 928 -32.32 16.44 22.15
C PHE A 928 -32.51 16.59 20.64
N VAL A 929 -32.14 15.60 19.83
CA VAL A 929 -32.29 15.67 18.36
C VAL A 929 -33.72 15.31 17.92
N VAL A 930 -34.39 14.39 18.63
CA VAL A 930 -35.79 13.99 18.36
C VAL A 930 -36.80 14.93 19.05
N GLY A 931 -36.38 15.71 20.05
CA GLY A 931 -37.22 16.63 20.81
C GLY A 931 -37.22 18.09 20.33
N ALA A 932 -36.62 18.39 19.17
CA ALA A 932 -36.43 19.75 18.63
C ALA A 932 -36.88 19.85 17.17
#